data_AF-A0A6P4YHI5-F1
#
_entry.id   AF-A0A6P4YHI5-F1
#
_cell.length_a   1.000
_cell.length_b   1.000
_cell.length_c   1.000
_cell.angle_alpha   90.00
_cell.angle_beta   90.00
_cell.angle_gamma   90.00
#
_symmetry.space_group_name_H-M   'P 1'
#
loop_
_entity.id
_entity.type
_entity.pdbx_description
1 polymer ?
#
loop_
_entity_poly.entity_id
_entity_poly.type
_entity_poly.pdbx_seq_one_letter_code
_entity_poly.pdbx_strand_id
1 'polypeptide(L)'
;FGQDIGRYLRDSERPSLCKYCAVPYTENTNPYVTRREDMFAMDRAGRVCRACHPYHRLPKCGSRAMKVLIAQLEERNHFKFFTDKNLHAKALSGEHLLRFAQMIDKLPLPSIYEKHTYFIDFPLLDAKQPIYINLVRDPIERRVSAYYFLRYGRYGNDFSPILKLRRTEEQRNQTFDYCVVNNLHECSATEPNSFILTQYFCGQSTICSKPSQAAVEVAKENIRRHYAVVGVLEEFSSFLKVLEVVMPQFFRGALTEWKQIGFGHKEGLTPIQPRAEHVQDKTTSSLCPCVNHSYSTATKVFYNRMPKSGSNTVKILIRKLKDRNGYDFFEDPTYLGQSVLYGRNLSNFAQMIHKLPTPSIYEHHTFYVDFQQLGLQQPAYINLVRDPIEQRISGYYYMRFGRDGQNLTAEHMQRRTDEEKSQTFDDCVFNNLWECNDKSIRSFLLTRFFCGHEAICLKPSQLAVEKAKENIRRHYAVVGVLEDFSSFLKVLEVVMPQFFRGAYETWREIESTEKIEGLKTANKRPVSEKARGIMRERLKLDYQVYHFIRERFHMQKTQLGIEEHVSLNVGKHPVVSRGRGYLLSWRSPTDRNWKYRLHRERTFWPAGAVSPERNYVTQMKAAGEVRLFIALVVLTGLWIILQLYHTPRQESTTERTPALLKQKSLVDARLRDKPLVFYNRVPKCGSNSMLILLRKLAKKNHFAFHEDRVYVIETFEADELQIYTELVNRLPTPSIYEKQIFYIDFRRHGFQQPLYINLVREPLERRVSWYYYIRFGRVSHRALPRNFSQQEMAQTFDECVFNNAWECDAQGQESFLMTKYFCGHDSICRKPCQLAVEKAKENIRRHYAVVGVLEEFSSFLKVLEGVMPQFFRGAHDTWNKITQDTELLEQQRTVNRFPPSLRTGKIMRDRLKLDYQVYDFIKERFHMQKKQLGIED
;
A
#
# COMPACT_ATOMS: atom_id res chain seq x y z
N PHE A 1 5.54 -50.97 42.09
CA PHE A 1 5.55 -52.44 42.23
C PHE A 1 5.24 -53.05 40.88
N GLY A 2 5.92 -54.12 40.51
CA GLY A 2 5.73 -54.84 39.23
C GLY A 2 5.45 -56.32 39.48
N GLN A 3 5.42 -57.11 38.40
CA GLN A 3 4.90 -58.50 38.35
C GLN A 3 3.37 -58.53 38.59
N ASP A 4 2.56 -59.32 37.88
CA ASP A 4 2.81 -60.56 37.12
C ASP A 4 2.38 -60.47 35.64
N ILE A 5 3.06 -61.12 34.68
CA ILE A 5 2.88 -62.52 34.21
C ILE A 5 1.41 -62.82 33.80
N GLY A 6 1.09 -63.32 32.60
CA GLY A 6 1.96 -63.83 31.53
C GLY A 6 1.53 -65.21 30.98
N ARG A 7 0.22 -65.46 30.87
CA ARG A 7 -0.50 -66.61 30.28
C ARG A 7 -1.90 -66.06 29.90
N TYR A 8 -2.54 -66.32 28.77
CA TYR A 8 -2.37 -67.35 27.73
C TYR A 8 -2.35 -66.74 26.31
N LEU A 9 -1.62 -67.39 25.39
CA LEU A 9 -1.87 -67.34 23.94
C LEU A 9 -1.80 -68.79 23.41
N ARG A 10 -2.89 -69.23 22.77
CA ARG A 10 -3.11 -70.42 21.90
C ARG A 10 -4.61 -70.70 21.89
N ASP A 11 -5.34 -70.75 20.77
CA ASP A 11 -5.06 -70.26 19.40
C ASP A 11 -6.23 -69.33 18.99
N SER A 12 -6.91 -69.29 17.84
CA SER A 12 -6.84 -69.85 16.47
C SER A 12 -7.70 -68.92 15.56
N GLU A 13 -7.60 -68.83 14.23
CA GLU A 13 -6.64 -69.38 13.25
C GLU A 13 -6.47 -68.37 12.07
N ARG A 14 -6.13 -68.82 10.85
CA ARG A 14 -6.06 -68.01 9.60
C ARG A 14 -6.46 -68.89 8.40
N PRO A 15 -7.15 -68.38 7.35
CA PRO A 15 -6.60 -67.39 6.40
C PRO A 15 -7.61 -66.27 6.01
N SER A 16 -7.27 -65.22 5.25
CA SER A 16 -6.20 -65.05 4.25
C SER A 16 -5.54 -63.65 4.28
N LEU A 17 -4.42 -63.50 3.57
CA LEU A 17 -3.60 -62.28 3.58
C LEU A 17 -4.06 -61.23 2.55
N CYS A 18 -3.92 -59.96 2.91
CA CYS A 18 -3.23 -59.02 2.03
C CYS A 18 -1.91 -58.59 2.70
N LYS A 19 -0.83 -58.49 1.92
CA LYS A 19 0.53 -58.20 2.40
C LYS A 19 0.77 -56.69 2.43
N TYR A 20 1.14 -56.12 3.58
CA TYR A 20 2.14 -55.04 3.76
C TYR A 20 2.16 -54.54 5.23
N CYS A 21 2.47 -55.43 6.17
CA CYS A 21 2.74 -55.04 7.57
C CYS A 21 3.57 -56.10 8.30
N ALA A 22 4.88 -56.10 8.06
CA ALA A 22 5.86 -56.89 8.82
C ALA A 22 7.27 -56.29 8.66
N VAL A 23 7.79 -55.68 9.73
CA VAL A 23 9.20 -55.25 9.83
C VAL A 23 9.70 -55.67 11.21
N PRO A 24 10.77 -56.49 11.33
CA PRO A 24 11.37 -56.81 12.61
C PRO A 24 12.01 -55.57 13.24
N TYR A 25 11.89 -55.43 14.56
CA TYR A 25 12.61 -54.40 15.31
C TYR A 25 14.08 -54.82 15.48
N THR A 26 15.01 -53.91 15.20
CA THR A 26 16.41 -53.98 15.66
C THR A 26 16.79 -52.64 16.26
N GLU A 27 17.60 -52.67 17.31
CA GLU A 27 17.80 -51.53 18.22
C GLU A 27 18.73 -50.43 17.67
N ASN A 28 18.87 -49.34 18.44
CA ASN A 28 19.78 -48.20 18.22
C ASN A 28 19.46 -47.21 17.08
N THR A 29 18.29 -46.54 17.13
CA THR A 29 18.16 -45.13 16.69
C THR A 29 17.24 -44.29 17.56
N ASN A 30 17.58 -43.01 17.69
CA ASN A 30 16.86 -41.90 18.37
C ASN A 30 15.33 -41.90 18.14
N PRO A 31 14.47 -41.85 19.20
CA PRO A 31 13.03 -42.16 19.14
C PRO A 31 12.12 -41.17 18.36
N TYR A 32 12.67 -40.20 17.64
CA TYR A 32 11.89 -39.20 16.88
C TYR A 32 11.93 -39.37 15.34
N VAL A 33 12.61 -40.40 14.83
CA VAL A 33 12.74 -40.65 13.38
C VAL A 33 12.43 -42.10 13.02
N THR A 34 11.16 -42.37 12.74
CA THR A 34 10.70 -43.57 11.99
C THR A 34 10.32 -43.18 10.55
N ARG A 35 10.20 -44.19 9.67
CA ARG A 35 10.35 -44.02 8.21
C ARG A 35 9.12 -43.48 7.48
N ARG A 36 9.35 -43.05 6.23
CA ARG A 36 8.32 -42.76 5.23
C ARG A 36 7.39 -43.97 5.04
N GLU A 37 6.09 -43.78 5.21
CA GLU A 37 5.06 -43.91 4.15
C GLU A 37 3.73 -43.32 4.68
N ASP A 38 2.76 -43.11 3.79
CA ASP A 38 1.70 -42.09 3.95
C ASP A 38 0.75 -42.26 5.16
N MET A 39 0.27 -41.14 5.72
CA MET A 39 -0.92 -41.17 6.58
C MET A 39 -1.94 -40.01 6.41
N PHE A 40 -1.95 -39.39 5.23
CA PHE A 40 -3.23 -39.04 4.60
C PHE A 40 -3.27 -39.73 3.24
N ALA A 41 -4.26 -40.60 3.02
CA ALA A 41 -4.63 -41.01 1.68
C ALA A 41 -5.27 -39.81 0.98
N MET A 42 -4.42 -38.96 0.41
CA MET A 42 -4.82 -37.95 -0.56
C MET A 42 -4.78 -38.59 -1.95
N ASP A 43 -5.82 -38.38 -2.75
CA ASP A 43 -5.77 -38.78 -4.15
C ASP A 43 -4.76 -37.92 -4.96
N ARG A 44 -4.55 -38.26 -6.23
CA ARG A 44 -3.62 -37.53 -7.13
C ARG A 44 -3.98 -36.05 -7.36
N ALA A 45 -5.09 -35.56 -6.80
CA ALA A 45 -5.50 -34.15 -6.82
C ALA A 45 -5.45 -33.49 -5.42
N GLY A 46 -4.82 -34.13 -4.42
CA GLY A 46 -4.63 -33.58 -3.06
C GLY A 46 -5.87 -33.68 -2.17
N ARG A 47 -6.85 -34.54 -2.50
CA ARG A 47 -8.14 -34.61 -1.78
C ARG A 47 -8.18 -35.77 -0.81
N VAL A 48 -8.55 -35.49 0.43
CA VAL A 48 -8.61 -36.45 1.54
C VAL A 48 -9.68 -37.52 1.32
N CYS A 49 -9.36 -38.79 1.54
CA CYS A 49 -10.29 -39.92 1.43
C CYS A 49 -11.58 -39.79 2.28
N ARG A 50 -12.63 -40.53 1.89
CA ARG A 50 -14.02 -40.34 2.36
C ARG A 50 -14.33 -40.80 3.79
N ALA A 51 -13.36 -41.39 4.50
CA ALA A 51 -13.58 -42.13 5.75
C ALA A 51 -12.70 -41.57 6.88
N CYS A 52 -12.96 -40.34 7.31
CA CYS A 52 -12.13 -39.61 8.26
C CYS A 52 -12.99 -38.78 9.23
N HIS A 53 -12.46 -38.49 10.42
CA HIS A 53 -13.07 -37.57 11.38
C HIS A 53 -12.25 -36.27 11.50
N PRO A 54 -12.69 -35.14 10.91
CA PRO A 54 -12.10 -33.84 11.18
C PRO A 54 -12.25 -33.45 12.66
N TYR A 55 -11.14 -33.07 13.30
CA TYR A 55 -11.12 -32.69 14.71
C TYR A 55 -10.32 -31.40 14.99
N HIS A 56 -10.78 -30.72 16.04
CA HIS A 56 -10.09 -29.72 16.85
C HIS A 56 -10.32 -28.22 16.56
N ARG A 57 -10.21 -27.43 17.64
CA ARG A 57 -10.70 -26.05 17.72
C ARG A 57 -9.92 -25.24 18.75
N LEU A 58 -9.23 -24.19 18.33
CA LEU A 58 -8.61 -23.21 19.23
C LEU A 58 -9.65 -22.24 19.83
N PRO A 59 -9.56 -21.90 21.13
CA PRO A 59 -10.39 -20.84 21.71
C PRO A 59 -10.04 -19.48 21.12
N LYS A 60 -11.06 -18.63 20.91
CA LYS A 60 -10.95 -17.22 20.47
C LYS A 60 -10.43 -16.98 19.04
N CYS A 61 -10.03 -18.01 18.31
CA CYS A 61 -9.66 -17.96 16.89
C CYS A 61 -10.87 -18.30 15.99
N GLY A 62 -11.88 -17.42 15.93
CA GLY A 62 -13.08 -17.62 15.10
C GLY A 62 -13.99 -18.80 15.49
N SER A 63 -13.68 -19.51 16.57
CA SER A 63 -14.17 -20.87 16.85
C SER A 63 -15.69 -21.04 16.88
N ARG A 64 -16.47 -20.00 17.22
CA ARG A 64 -17.94 -20.03 17.15
C ARG A 64 -18.47 -19.98 15.72
N ALA A 65 -17.86 -19.19 14.83
CA ALA A 65 -18.26 -19.11 13.43
C ALA A 65 -18.09 -20.47 12.75
N MET A 66 -16.94 -21.12 12.97
CA MET A 66 -16.67 -22.46 12.44
C MET A 66 -17.69 -23.51 12.93
N LYS A 67 -18.11 -23.46 14.21
CA LYS A 67 -19.15 -24.37 14.74
C LYS A 67 -20.51 -24.18 14.06
N VAL A 68 -20.93 -22.93 13.85
CA VAL A 68 -22.21 -22.63 13.17
C VAL A 68 -22.18 -23.09 11.71
N LEU A 69 -21.06 -22.85 11.02
CA LEU A 69 -20.85 -23.27 9.65
C LEU A 69 -20.86 -24.80 9.48
N ILE A 70 -20.14 -25.53 10.34
CA ILE A 70 -20.14 -26.99 10.29
C ILE A 70 -21.55 -27.57 10.54
N ALA A 71 -22.32 -26.99 11.46
CA ALA A 71 -23.67 -27.46 11.77
C ALA A 71 -24.66 -27.34 10.59
N GLN A 72 -24.52 -26.32 9.73
CA GLN A 72 -25.35 -26.21 8.51
C GLN A 72 -24.82 -27.10 7.37
N LEU A 73 -23.50 -27.28 7.27
CA LEU A 73 -22.91 -28.18 6.29
C LEU A 73 -23.20 -29.66 6.60
N GLU A 74 -23.53 -30.02 7.85
CA GLU A 74 -23.90 -31.38 8.27
C GLU A 74 -25.04 -31.95 7.41
N GLU A 75 -26.14 -31.21 7.31
CA GLU A 75 -27.30 -31.57 6.51
C GLU A 75 -26.97 -31.55 5.01
N ARG A 76 -26.34 -30.45 4.56
CA ARG A 76 -26.05 -30.17 3.13
C ARG A 76 -25.05 -31.13 2.48
N ASN A 77 -24.06 -31.62 3.24
CA ASN A 77 -23.01 -32.53 2.77
C ASN A 77 -23.11 -33.95 3.37
N HIS A 78 -24.19 -34.25 4.09
CA HIS A 78 -24.55 -35.58 4.60
C HIS A 78 -23.48 -36.25 5.48
N PHE A 79 -22.96 -35.53 6.47
CA PHE A 79 -22.13 -36.08 7.55
C PHE A 79 -22.85 -35.96 8.90
N LYS A 80 -22.20 -36.33 10.01
CA LYS A 80 -22.69 -36.05 11.38
C LYS A 80 -21.81 -35.10 12.17
N PHE A 81 -22.39 -34.17 12.93
CA PHE A 81 -21.64 -33.18 13.71
C PHE A 81 -21.82 -33.38 15.22
N PHE A 82 -20.74 -33.80 15.86
CA PHE A 82 -20.71 -34.05 17.29
C PHE A 82 -19.99 -32.91 18.01
N THR A 83 -20.56 -32.42 19.11
CA THR A 83 -19.94 -31.33 19.88
C THR A 83 -20.11 -31.54 21.37
N ASP A 84 -19.03 -31.39 22.14
CA ASP A 84 -19.09 -31.54 23.59
C ASP A 84 -19.92 -30.41 24.24
N LYS A 85 -20.84 -30.80 25.15
CA LYS A 85 -21.65 -29.87 25.96
C LYS A 85 -20.99 -29.55 27.30
N ASN A 86 -20.05 -30.37 27.77
CA ASN A 86 -19.38 -30.21 29.06
C ASN A 86 -18.13 -29.34 28.90
N LEU A 87 -18.18 -28.11 29.41
CA LEU A 87 -17.05 -27.18 29.35
C LEU A 87 -15.92 -27.56 30.33
N HIS A 88 -14.70 -27.21 29.93
CA HIS A 88 -13.50 -26.89 30.74
C HIS A 88 -12.33 -27.89 30.79
N ALA A 89 -12.50 -29.19 30.50
CA ALA A 89 -11.39 -30.14 30.46
C ALA A 89 -10.49 -29.95 29.21
N LYS A 90 -9.56 -28.98 29.26
CA LYS A 90 -8.54 -28.75 28.20
C LYS A 90 -7.51 -29.89 28.14
N ALA A 91 -7.13 -30.42 29.28
CA ALA A 91 -6.25 -31.58 29.39
C ALA A 91 -7.08 -32.83 29.68
N LEU A 92 -6.69 -33.95 29.09
CA LEU A 92 -7.28 -35.28 29.34
C LEU A 92 -6.14 -36.22 29.73
N SER A 93 -6.34 -36.99 30.80
CA SER A 93 -5.31 -37.87 31.37
C SER A 93 -5.90 -39.22 31.79
N GLY A 94 -5.05 -40.24 31.82
CA GLY A 94 -5.41 -41.60 32.24
C GLY A 94 -6.61 -42.15 31.49
N GLU A 95 -7.52 -42.78 32.23
CA GLU A 95 -8.69 -43.46 31.67
C GLU A 95 -9.62 -42.52 30.88
N HIS A 96 -9.71 -41.24 31.24
CA HIS A 96 -10.53 -40.26 30.50
C HIS A 96 -9.98 -39.97 29.10
N LEU A 97 -8.66 -40.06 28.91
CA LEU A 97 -8.03 -39.91 27.59
C LEU A 97 -8.29 -41.15 26.73
N LEU A 98 -8.15 -42.35 27.30
CA LEU A 98 -8.40 -43.62 26.61
C LEU A 98 -9.88 -43.79 26.21
N ARG A 99 -10.82 -43.56 27.15
CA ARG A 99 -12.26 -43.58 26.87
C ARG A 99 -12.65 -42.56 25.80
N PHE A 100 -12.01 -41.39 25.78
CA PHE A 100 -12.23 -40.39 24.73
C PHE A 100 -11.71 -40.87 23.36
N ALA A 101 -10.52 -41.47 23.29
CA ALA A 101 -9.97 -42.01 22.05
C ALA A 101 -10.86 -43.11 21.45
N GLN A 102 -11.27 -44.08 22.27
CA GLN A 102 -12.18 -45.16 21.89
C GLN A 102 -13.58 -44.67 21.50
N MET A 103 -14.04 -43.55 22.04
CA MET A 103 -15.31 -42.92 21.64
C MET A 103 -15.21 -42.28 20.24
N ILE A 104 -14.08 -41.62 19.92
CA ILE A 104 -13.85 -41.03 18.59
C ILE A 104 -13.72 -42.10 17.51
N ASP A 105 -12.98 -43.20 17.76
CA ASP A 105 -12.81 -44.30 16.79
C ASP A 105 -14.13 -44.99 16.41
N LYS A 106 -15.12 -44.93 17.31
CA LYS A 106 -16.46 -45.53 17.16
C LYS A 106 -17.53 -44.57 16.61
N LEU A 107 -17.16 -43.35 16.19
CA LEU A 107 -18.12 -42.43 15.59
C LEU A 107 -18.58 -42.91 14.20
N PRO A 108 -19.84 -42.65 13.80
CA PRO A 108 -20.30 -42.97 12.45
C PRO A 108 -19.53 -42.14 11.41
N LEU A 109 -19.27 -42.71 10.24
CA LEU A 109 -18.56 -42.06 9.14
C LEU A 109 -19.52 -41.72 7.98
N PRO A 110 -19.39 -40.54 7.34
CA PRO A 110 -18.50 -39.43 7.69
C PRO A 110 -19.04 -38.59 8.87
N SER A 111 -18.15 -38.04 9.70
CA SER A 111 -18.53 -37.12 10.79
C SER A 111 -17.41 -36.18 11.22
N ILE A 112 -17.78 -35.04 11.80
CA ILE A 112 -16.88 -34.04 12.40
C ILE A 112 -17.13 -34.01 13.92
N TYR A 113 -16.07 -33.88 14.72
CA TYR A 113 -16.19 -33.74 16.18
C TYR A 113 -15.60 -32.39 16.65
N GLU A 114 -16.19 -31.77 17.69
CA GLU A 114 -15.87 -30.42 18.15
C GLU A 114 -15.72 -30.33 19.68
N LYS A 115 -14.51 -29.98 20.13
CA LYS A 115 -14.13 -29.76 21.53
C LYS A 115 -12.87 -28.88 21.62
N HIS A 116 -12.64 -28.21 22.74
CA HIS A 116 -11.39 -27.52 23.07
C HIS A 116 -10.51 -28.42 23.98
N THR A 117 -9.36 -28.90 23.50
CA THR A 117 -8.40 -29.75 24.23
C THR A 117 -7.02 -29.66 23.57
N TYR A 118 -5.95 -30.11 24.21
CA TYR A 118 -4.64 -30.19 23.55
C TYR A 118 -4.56 -31.39 22.61
N PHE A 119 -3.76 -31.31 21.54
CA PHE A 119 -3.49 -32.39 20.58
C PHE A 119 -3.28 -33.77 21.26
N ILE A 120 -3.85 -34.80 20.62
CA ILE A 120 -3.83 -36.20 21.06
C ILE A 120 -3.33 -37.03 19.87
N ASP A 121 -2.34 -37.87 20.15
CA ASP A 121 -1.87 -38.94 19.27
C ASP A 121 -2.70 -40.20 19.60
N PHE A 122 -3.61 -40.57 18.70
CA PHE A 122 -4.57 -41.66 18.92
C PHE A 122 -3.97 -43.06 18.71
N PRO A 123 -3.01 -43.28 17.78
CA PRO A 123 -2.22 -44.51 17.71
C PRO A 123 -1.53 -44.90 19.03
N LEU A 124 -1.13 -43.94 19.87
CA LEU A 124 -0.61 -44.22 21.23
C LEU A 124 -1.68 -44.72 22.23
N LEU A 125 -2.94 -44.80 21.81
CA LEU A 125 -4.11 -45.17 22.61
C LEU A 125 -4.93 -46.30 21.95
N ASP A 126 -4.34 -47.02 20.99
CA ASP A 126 -4.96 -48.09 20.17
C ASP A 126 -6.28 -47.64 19.48
N ALA A 127 -6.26 -46.42 18.93
CA ALA A 127 -7.37 -45.81 18.19
C ALA A 127 -6.88 -45.21 16.87
N LYS A 128 -7.71 -45.18 15.82
CA LYS A 128 -7.33 -44.60 14.53
C LYS A 128 -7.19 -43.08 14.66
N GLN A 129 -6.20 -42.53 13.97
CA GLN A 129 -5.91 -41.11 14.00
C GLN A 129 -7.00 -40.29 13.29
N PRO A 130 -7.79 -39.45 14.00
CA PRO A 130 -8.64 -38.46 13.35
C PRO A 130 -7.77 -37.43 12.61
N ILE A 131 -8.32 -36.85 11.55
CA ILE A 131 -7.65 -35.82 10.78
C ILE A 131 -7.82 -34.50 11.52
N TYR A 132 -6.73 -33.85 11.89
CA TYR A 132 -6.87 -32.55 12.52
C TYR A 132 -7.10 -31.43 11.49
N ILE A 133 -7.94 -30.47 11.86
CA ILE A 133 -8.01 -29.15 11.23
C ILE A 133 -8.00 -28.08 12.33
N ASN A 134 -7.60 -26.86 11.99
CA ASN A 134 -7.69 -25.76 12.96
C ASN A 134 -7.77 -24.39 12.29
N LEU A 135 -8.13 -23.40 13.10
CA LEU A 135 -8.10 -21.99 12.74
C LEU A 135 -7.32 -21.24 13.82
N VAL A 136 -6.22 -20.59 13.44
CA VAL A 136 -5.46 -19.71 14.33
C VAL A 136 -5.93 -18.26 14.15
N ARG A 137 -5.36 -17.35 14.94
CA ARG A 137 -5.50 -15.90 14.88
C ARG A 137 -4.19 -15.31 15.37
N ASP A 138 -3.83 -14.08 14.97
CA ASP A 138 -2.70 -13.37 15.57
C ASP A 138 -2.71 -13.48 17.12
N PRO A 139 -1.57 -13.80 17.77
CA PRO A 139 -1.54 -14.02 19.21
C PRO A 139 -1.97 -12.81 20.06
N ILE A 140 -1.71 -11.58 19.61
CA ILE A 140 -2.06 -10.34 20.31
C ILE A 140 -3.55 -10.08 20.18
N GLU A 141 -4.08 -10.07 18.95
CA GLU A 141 -5.51 -9.91 18.65
C GLU A 141 -6.38 -10.98 19.31
N ARG A 142 -5.87 -12.21 19.39
CA ARG A 142 -6.49 -13.28 20.19
C ARG A 142 -6.45 -12.98 21.69
N ARG A 143 -5.34 -12.47 22.24
CA ARG A 143 -5.21 -12.09 23.65
C ARG A 143 -6.12 -10.92 24.01
N VAL A 144 -6.20 -9.89 23.17
CA VAL A 144 -7.16 -8.77 23.26
C VAL A 144 -8.59 -9.31 23.29
N SER A 145 -8.93 -10.20 22.35
CA SER A 145 -10.27 -10.79 22.31
C SER A 145 -10.58 -11.67 23.53
N ALA A 146 -9.58 -12.33 24.13
CA ALA A 146 -9.72 -13.10 25.36
C ALA A 146 -9.90 -12.18 26.58
N TYR A 147 -9.08 -11.15 26.71
CA TYR A 147 -9.10 -10.14 27.78
C TYR A 147 -10.49 -9.50 27.95
N TYR A 148 -11.09 -9.04 26.85
CA TYR A 148 -12.43 -8.45 26.88
C TYR A 148 -13.55 -9.48 27.06
N PHE A 149 -13.38 -10.72 26.56
CA PHE A 149 -14.35 -11.80 26.80
C PHE A 149 -14.40 -12.24 28.27
N LEU A 150 -13.28 -12.21 28.98
CA LEU A 150 -13.23 -12.51 30.42
C LEU A 150 -13.83 -11.39 31.30
N ARG A 151 -14.08 -10.20 30.75
CA ARG A 151 -14.69 -9.04 31.42
C ARG A 151 -16.18 -8.89 31.12
N TYR A 152 -16.54 -9.02 29.84
CA TYR A 152 -17.90 -8.74 29.35
C TYR A 152 -18.66 -9.99 28.90
N GLY A 153 -18.03 -11.16 28.89
CA GLY A 153 -18.66 -12.44 28.55
C GLY A 153 -19.04 -12.58 27.07
N ARG A 154 -20.14 -13.31 26.82
CA ARG A 154 -20.80 -13.36 25.50
C ARG A 154 -21.85 -12.25 25.45
N TYR A 155 -21.86 -11.49 24.35
CA TYR A 155 -22.98 -10.61 24.00
C TYR A 155 -24.29 -11.42 23.95
N GLY A 156 -25.25 -11.05 24.79
CA GLY A 156 -26.59 -11.64 24.82
C GLY A 156 -26.77 -13.00 25.51
N ASN A 157 -25.93 -13.44 26.46
CA ASN A 157 -26.22 -14.66 27.25
C ASN A 157 -25.76 -14.59 28.72
N ASP A 158 -26.60 -15.07 29.63
CA ASP A 158 -26.41 -15.03 31.09
C ASP A 158 -25.42 -16.06 31.67
N PHE A 159 -24.42 -16.48 30.89
CA PHE A 159 -23.21 -17.13 31.42
C PHE A 159 -22.27 -16.14 32.17
N SER A 160 -22.71 -14.89 32.32
CA SER A 160 -21.92 -13.77 32.80
C SER A 160 -21.85 -13.57 34.34
N PRO A 161 -22.81 -14.00 35.20
CA PRO A 161 -22.76 -13.74 36.65
C PRO A 161 -21.43 -14.14 37.30
N ILE A 162 -20.96 -15.38 37.07
CA ILE A 162 -19.75 -15.93 37.69
C ILE A 162 -18.47 -15.17 37.25
N LEU A 163 -18.45 -14.63 36.03
CA LEU A 163 -17.33 -13.83 35.53
C LEU A 163 -17.41 -12.35 35.98
N LYS A 164 -18.62 -11.80 36.12
CA LYS A 164 -18.88 -10.46 36.69
C LYS A 164 -18.53 -10.41 38.18
N LEU A 165 -18.89 -11.45 38.94
CA LEU A 165 -18.60 -11.58 40.38
C LEU A 165 -17.09 -11.68 40.71
N ARG A 166 -16.25 -12.04 39.73
CA ARG A 166 -14.79 -12.21 39.91
C ARG A 166 -13.95 -10.97 39.57
N ARG A 167 -14.53 -9.84 39.20
CA ARG A 167 -13.81 -8.58 38.91
C ARG A 167 -14.60 -7.34 39.35
N THR A 168 -13.91 -6.38 39.98
CA THR A 168 -14.50 -5.07 40.34
C THR A 168 -14.89 -4.27 39.09
N GLU A 169 -15.69 -3.21 39.26
CA GLU A 169 -16.10 -2.37 38.13
C GLU A 169 -14.90 -1.70 37.44
N GLU A 170 -13.96 -1.20 38.21
CA GLU A 170 -12.70 -0.64 37.73
C GLU A 170 -11.91 -1.67 36.92
N GLN A 171 -11.75 -2.88 37.44
CA GLN A 171 -11.06 -3.98 36.74
C GLN A 171 -11.76 -4.36 35.42
N ARG A 172 -13.10 -4.27 35.34
CA ARG A 172 -13.84 -4.48 34.09
C ARG A 172 -13.59 -3.37 33.08
N ASN A 173 -13.46 -2.11 33.54
CA ASN A 173 -13.34 -0.93 32.69
C ASN A 173 -11.89 -0.58 32.28
N GLN A 174 -10.88 -1.22 32.87
CA GLN A 174 -9.48 -1.12 32.43
C GLN A 174 -9.29 -1.54 30.96
N THR A 175 -8.62 -0.70 30.17
CA THR A 175 -8.24 -1.05 28.79
C THR A 175 -7.13 -2.10 28.76
N PHE A 176 -7.03 -2.83 27.65
CA PHE A 176 -5.91 -3.75 27.42
C PHE A 176 -4.56 -3.02 27.48
N ASP A 177 -4.47 -1.80 26.94
CA ASP A 177 -3.25 -0.99 26.95
C ASP A 177 -2.82 -0.64 28.37
N TYR A 178 -3.77 -0.25 29.24
CA TYR A 178 -3.50 -0.01 30.66
C TYR A 178 -2.98 -1.28 31.35
N CYS A 179 -3.60 -2.43 31.06
CA CYS A 179 -3.21 -3.71 31.63
C CYS A 179 -1.79 -4.16 31.19
N VAL A 180 -1.39 -3.85 29.95
CA VAL A 180 -0.03 -4.09 29.43
C VAL A 180 0.99 -3.10 30.01
N VAL A 181 0.71 -1.79 29.98
CA VAL A 181 1.62 -0.73 30.45
C VAL A 181 1.93 -0.88 31.95
N ASN A 182 0.95 -1.29 32.76
CA ASN A 182 1.14 -1.55 34.19
C ASN A 182 1.55 -3.01 34.50
N ASN A 183 1.87 -3.81 33.48
CA ASN A 183 2.30 -5.22 33.59
C ASN A 183 1.40 -6.08 34.52
N LEU A 184 0.08 -5.88 34.46
CA LEU A 184 -0.86 -6.60 35.32
C LEU A 184 -0.82 -8.10 34.99
N HIS A 185 -0.98 -8.96 36.00
CA HIS A 185 -0.77 -10.41 35.89
C HIS A 185 -1.47 -11.05 34.67
N GLU A 186 -2.72 -10.67 34.35
CA GLU A 186 -3.46 -11.24 33.21
C GLU A 186 -2.97 -10.78 31.81
N CYS A 187 -2.18 -9.71 31.74
CA CYS A 187 -1.53 -9.21 30.53
C CYS A 187 -0.01 -9.50 30.47
N SER A 188 0.61 -9.88 31.59
CA SER A 188 2.04 -10.21 31.66
C SER A 188 2.42 -11.44 30.82
N ALA A 189 3.71 -11.59 30.52
CA ALA A 189 4.23 -12.73 29.75
C ALA A 189 4.23 -14.04 30.55
N THR A 190 4.31 -13.95 31.88
CA THR A 190 4.35 -15.08 32.83
C THR A 190 3.02 -15.79 33.03
N GLU A 191 1.92 -15.24 32.53
CA GLU A 191 0.57 -15.80 32.67
C GLU A 191 0.45 -17.15 31.92
N PRO A 192 -0.10 -18.23 32.54
CA PRO A 192 -0.11 -19.57 31.95
C PRO A 192 -0.76 -19.72 30.57
N ASN A 193 -1.70 -18.84 30.18
CA ASN A 193 -2.34 -18.87 28.86
C ASN A 193 -1.59 -18.00 27.81
N SER A 194 -0.46 -17.36 28.13
CA SER A 194 0.35 -16.61 27.14
C SER A 194 0.81 -17.51 25.98
N PHE A 195 1.16 -18.76 26.28
CA PHE A 195 1.63 -19.80 25.34
C PHE A 195 0.50 -20.68 24.75
N ILE A 196 -0.78 -20.34 24.97
CA ILE A 196 -1.93 -21.21 24.64
C ILE A 196 -2.11 -21.53 23.14
N LEU A 197 -1.39 -20.88 22.22
CA LEU A 197 -1.39 -21.32 20.81
C LEU A 197 -0.64 -22.65 20.69
N THR A 198 0.64 -22.60 21.08
CA THR A 198 1.58 -23.71 20.97
C THR A 198 1.15 -24.90 21.81
N GLN A 199 0.64 -24.66 23.02
CA GLN A 199 0.16 -25.71 23.92
C GLN A 199 -0.92 -26.60 23.27
N TYR A 200 -1.86 -26.02 22.52
CA TYR A 200 -2.92 -26.77 21.85
C TYR A 200 -2.40 -27.67 20.73
N PHE A 201 -1.37 -27.25 20.00
CA PHE A 201 -0.76 -28.06 18.93
C PHE A 201 0.30 -29.04 19.46
N CYS A 202 0.99 -28.70 20.56
CA CYS A 202 2.01 -29.55 21.19
C CYS A 202 1.40 -30.80 21.85
N GLY A 203 0.23 -30.66 22.48
CA GLY A 203 -0.55 -31.79 23.01
C GLY A 203 -0.46 -32.00 24.51
N GLN A 204 -0.87 -33.20 24.95
CA GLN A 204 -1.04 -33.56 26.37
C GLN A 204 0.29 -33.81 27.13
N SER A 205 1.44 -33.81 26.44
CA SER A 205 2.75 -34.14 27.04
C SER A 205 3.20 -33.10 28.09
N THR A 206 3.92 -33.54 29.11
CA THR A 206 4.46 -32.67 30.18
C THR A 206 5.38 -31.57 29.63
N ILE A 207 6.08 -31.80 28.52
CA ILE A 207 6.92 -30.79 27.84
C ILE A 207 6.08 -29.61 27.31
N CYS A 208 4.81 -29.84 26.97
CA CYS A 208 3.84 -28.86 26.48
C CYS A 208 3.20 -28.04 27.60
N SER A 209 3.41 -28.40 28.87
CA SER A 209 2.80 -27.73 30.03
C SER A 209 3.39 -26.33 30.31
N LYS A 210 4.59 -26.03 29.80
CA LYS A 210 5.31 -24.77 30.02
C LYS A 210 5.85 -24.20 28.70
N PRO A 211 6.03 -22.87 28.58
CA PRO A 211 6.65 -22.27 27.39
C PRO A 211 8.09 -22.78 27.22
N SER A 212 8.38 -23.43 26.09
CA SER A 212 9.71 -23.91 25.76
C SER A 212 9.90 -24.04 24.24
N GLN A 213 11.14 -23.92 23.75
CA GLN A 213 11.41 -24.12 22.32
C GLN A 213 11.11 -25.56 21.87
N ALA A 214 11.34 -26.55 22.74
CA ALA A 214 10.98 -27.94 22.47
C ALA A 214 9.47 -28.10 22.24
N ALA A 215 8.63 -27.46 23.06
CA ALA A 215 7.18 -27.45 22.84
C ALA A 215 6.77 -26.70 21.56
N VAL A 216 7.54 -25.69 21.12
CA VAL A 216 7.34 -25.02 19.82
C VAL A 216 7.65 -25.95 18.65
N GLU A 217 8.75 -26.70 18.67
CA GLU A 217 9.06 -27.63 17.59
C GLU A 217 8.14 -28.86 17.57
N VAL A 218 7.76 -29.41 18.73
CA VAL A 218 6.72 -30.46 18.82
C VAL A 218 5.39 -29.95 18.26
N ALA A 219 4.94 -28.75 18.62
CA ALA A 219 3.73 -28.15 18.05
C ALA A 219 3.79 -28.00 16.52
N LYS A 220 4.91 -27.50 15.98
CA LYS A 220 5.11 -27.38 14.52
C LYS A 220 5.11 -28.75 13.83
N GLU A 221 5.73 -29.74 14.43
CA GLU A 221 5.82 -31.09 13.86
C GLU A 221 4.46 -31.79 13.88
N ASN A 222 3.69 -31.64 14.97
CA ASN A 222 2.32 -32.13 15.03
C ASN A 222 1.43 -31.48 13.97
N ILE A 223 1.58 -30.17 13.73
CA ILE A 223 0.92 -29.46 12.62
C ILE A 223 1.28 -30.11 11.28
N ARG A 224 2.57 -30.32 10.98
CA ARG A 224 3.03 -30.91 9.71
C ARG A 224 2.55 -32.35 9.50
N ARG A 225 2.48 -33.17 10.56
CA ARG A 225 2.17 -34.60 10.46
C ARG A 225 0.68 -34.93 10.54
N HIS A 226 -0.11 -34.18 11.31
CA HIS A 226 -1.47 -34.61 11.69
C HIS A 226 -2.58 -33.61 11.33
N TYR A 227 -2.26 -32.37 10.93
CA TYR A 227 -3.26 -31.37 10.53
C TYR A 227 -3.32 -31.25 9.01
N ALA A 228 -4.46 -31.58 8.40
CA ALA A 228 -4.65 -31.47 6.94
C ALA A 228 -4.76 -30.00 6.48
N VAL A 229 -5.37 -29.12 7.29
CA VAL A 229 -5.41 -27.67 7.04
C VAL A 229 -5.40 -26.90 8.36
N VAL A 230 -4.50 -25.92 8.48
CA VAL A 230 -4.55 -24.88 9.53
C VAL A 230 -4.60 -23.51 8.86
N GLY A 231 -5.72 -22.80 9.01
CA GLY A 231 -5.90 -21.44 8.47
C GLY A 231 -5.69 -20.34 9.49
N VAL A 232 -5.66 -19.09 9.02
CA VAL A 232 -5.67 -17.87 9.85
C VAL A 232 -7.06 -17.21 9.78
N LEU A 233 -7.55 -16.65 10.89
CA LEU A 233 -8.86 -16.00 10.98
C LEU A 233 -8.94 -14.73 10.12
N GLU A 234 -7.82 -14.04 10.03
CA GLU A 234 -7.55 -12.86 9.22
C GLU A 234 -7.90 -13.10 7.74
N GLU A 235 -7.75 -14.34 7.27
CA GLU A 235 -8.10 -14.81 5.93
C GLU A 235 -9.21 -15.89 5.94
N PHE A 236 -10.23 -15.77 6.81
CA PHE A 236 -11.23 -16.83 6.96
C PHE A 236 -11.92 -17.24 5.64
N SER A 237 -12.08 -16.33 4.67
CA SER A 237 -12.61 -16.69 3.34
C SER A 237 -11.64 -17.53 2.50
N SER A 238 -10.33 -17.29 2.58
CA SER A 238 -9.30 -18.10 1.93
C SER A 238 -9.25 -19.50 2.55
N PHE A 239 -9.25 -19.59 3.89
CA PHE A 239 -9.28 -20.86 4.62
C PHE A 239 -10.49 -21.73 4.25
N LEU A 240 -11.70 -21.15 4.20
CA LEU A 240 -12.87 -21.89 3.76
C LEU A 240 -12.72 -22.38 2.31
N LYS A 241 -12.16 -21.57 1.40
CA LYS A 241 -11.93 -21.98 0.01
C LYS A 241 -10.95 -23.15 -0.11
N VAL A 242 -9.90 -23.18 0.72
CA VAL A 242 -8.98 -24.33 0.81
C VAL A 242 -9.70 -25.58 1.32
N LEU A 243 -10.56 -25.46 2.34
CA LEU A 243 -11.36 -26.57 2.84
C LEU A 243 -12.32 -27.14 1.78
N GLU A 244 -12.96 -26.31 0.94
CA GLU A 244 -13.82 -26.79 -0.17
C GLU A 244 -13.06 -27.69 -1.17
N VAL A 245 -11.74 -27.51 -1.29
CA VAL A 245 -10.86 -28.23 -2.23
C VAL A 245 -10.24 -29.47 -1.59
N VAL A 246 -9.72 -29.36 -0.36
CA VAL A 246 -9.01 -30.46 0.33
C VAL A 246 -9.97 -31.49 0.93
N MET A 247 -11.14 -31.05 1.41
CA MET A 247 -12.17 -31.91 2.04
C MET A 247 -13.59 -31.57 1.51
N PRO A 248 -13.84 -31.74 0.19
CA PRO A 248 -15.14 -31.44 -0.41
C PRO A 248 -16.30 -32.26 0.16
N GLN A 249 -16.06 -33.45 0.73
CA GLN A 249 -17.07 -34.28 1.39
C GLN A 249 -17.61 -33.66 2.70
N PHE A 250 -16.91 -32.67 3.26
CA PHE A 250 -17.33 -31.94 4.45
C PHE A 250 -17.64 -30.47 4.16
N PHE A 251 -16.82 -29.84 3.32
CA PHE A 251 -16.80 -28.38 3.14
C PHE A 251 -17.14 -27.91 1.72
N ARG A 252 -17.69 -28.76 0.84
CA ARG A 252 -18.23 -28.28 -0.44
C ARG A 252 -19.28 -27.21 -0.18
N GLY A 253 -19.11 -26.04 -0.80
CA GLY A 253 -20.00 -24.90 -0.63
C GLY A 253 -19.81 -24.13 0.68
N ALA A 254 -18.82 -24.45 1.53
CA ALA A 254 -18.60 -23.76 2.80
C ALA A 254 -18.38 -22.24 2.67
N LEU A 255 -17.79 -21.76 1.57
CA LEU A 255 -17.64 -20.32 1.33
C LEU A 255 -18.97 -19.66 0.90
N THR A 256 -19.88 -20.42 0.30
CA THR A 256 -21.25 -19.98 -0.03
C THR A 256 -22.14 -20.04 1.20
N GLU A 257 -22.08 -21.11 1.99
CA GLU A 257 -22.82 -21.24 3.25
C GLU A 257 -22.38 -20.17 4.25
N TRP A 258 -21.08 -19.90 4.36
CA TRP A 258 -20.57 -18.77 5.15
C TRP A 258 -21.00 -17.38 4.62
N LYS A 259 -21.51 -17.29 3.39
CA LYS A 259 -22.25 -16.10 2.96
C LYS A 259 -23.70 -16.14 3.43
N GLN A 260 -24.40 -17.25 3.24
CA GLN A 260 -25.83 -17.39 3.57
C GLN A 260 -26.10 -17.31 5.10
N ILE A 261 -25.21 -17.83 5.96
CA ILE A 261 -25.18 -17.59 7.43
C ILE A 261 -25.22 -16.10 7.77
N GLY A 262 -24.64 -15.27 6.90
CA GLY A 262 -24.59 -13.83 7.03
C GLY A 262 -25.95 -13.12 6.94
N PHE A 263 -26.99 -13.79 6.44
CA PHE A 263 -28.38 -13.29 6.40
C PHE A 263 -29.46 -14.28 6.88
N GLY A 264 -29.17 -15.58 7.02
CA GLY A 264 -30.17 -16.66 7.16
C GLY A 264 -30.30 -17.36 8.53
N HIS A 265 -30.44 -16.64 9.65
CA HIS A 265 -31.17 -17.14 10.83
C HIS A 265 -31.50 -16.01 11.83
N LYS A 266 -32.78 -15.87 12.20
CA LYS A 266 -33.25 -14.93 13.25
C LYS A 266 -34.25 -15.60 14.20
N GLU A 267 -33.73 -16.38 15.14
CA GLU A 267 -34.36 -16.57 16.44
C GLU A 267 -33.26 -16.56 17.52
N GLY A 268 -33.50 -15.93 18.67
CA GLY A 268 -32.59 -15.99 19.82
C GLY A 268 -31.25 -15.24 19.70
N LEU A 269 -31.29 -13.91 19.89
CA LEU A 269 -30.18 -13.05 20.39
C LEU A 269 -29.05 -12.65 19.41
N THR A 270 -28.79 -11.34 19.33
CA THR A 270 -27.72 -10.63 18.58
C THR A 270 -26.30 -10.98 19.09
N PRO A 271 -25.18 -10.71 18.37
CA PRO A 271 -24.95 -9.80 17.21
C PRO A 271 -24.77 -10.53 15.85
N ILE A 272 -25.18 -9.98 14.68
CA ILE A 272 -24.58 -8.83 13.94
C ILE A 272 -23.08 -9.14 13.67
N GLN A 273 -22.56 -9.38 12.46
CA GLN A 273 -22.90 -9.07 11.04
C GLN A 273 -22.08 -10.08 10.15
N PRO A 274 -21.93 -9.96 8.80
CA PRO A 274 -22.90 -9.95 7.69
C PRO A 274 -22.54 -10.96 6.56
N ARG A 275 -23.42 -11.18 5.56
CA ARG A 275 -23.03 -11.42 4.15
C ARG A 275 -24.23 -11.62 3.20
N ALA A 276 -24.02 -11.21 1.94
CA ALA A 276 -25.00 -11.29 0.86
C ALA A 276 -25.18 -12.69 0.27
N GLU A 277 -26.41 -13.00 -0.11
CA GLU A 277 -26.71 -14.12 -0.99
C GLU A 277 -26.25 -13.88 -2.44
N HIS A 278 -26.28 -14.94 -3.24
CA HIS A 278 -25.82 -14.94 -4.63
C HIS A 278 -26.97 -14.71 -5.62
N VAL A 279 -26.63 -14.10 -6.76
CA VAL A 279 -27.30 -14.35 -8.05
C VAL A 279 -26.26 -14.95 -9.01
N GLN A 280 -26.70 -15.81 -9.92
CA GLN A 280 -25.88 -16.45 -10.95
C GLN A 280 -26.07 -15.75 -12.30
N ASP A 281 -25.06 -15.81 -13.17
CA ASP A 281 -25.25 -16.41 -14.49
C ASP A 281 -23.93 -16.95 -15.08
N LYS A 282 -23.98 -17.54 -16.28
CA LYS A 282 -22.92 -18.32 -16.94
C LYS A 282 -22.36 -17.66 -18.22
N THR A 283 -21.29 -18.29 -18.72
CA THR A 283 -20.81 -18.27 -20.13
C THR A 283 -20.45 -16.92 -20.75
N THR A 284 -19.15 -16.61 -20.73
CA THR A 284 -18.29 -16.64 -21.96
C THR A 284 -16.81 -16.51 -21.57
N SER A 285 -15.90 -16.85 -22.48
CA SER A 285 -14.45 -16.82 -22.26
C SER A 285 -13.80 -15.53 -22.79
N SER A 286 -13.09 -14.79 -21.95
CA SER A 286 -12.05 -13.83 -22.37
C SER A 286 -11.13 -13.43 -21.19
N LEU A 287 -10.21 -12.49 -21.44
CA LEU A 287 -9.10 -12.09 -20.56
C LEU A 287 -9.57 -11.47 -19.22
N CYS A 288 -8.66 -11.36 -18.26
CA CYS A 288 -8.88 -10.68 -16.97
C CYS A 288 -9.58 -9.32 -17.13
N PRO A 289 -10.82 -9.15 -16.63
CA PRO A 289 -11.51 -7.87 -16.72
C PRO A 289 -10.92 -6.88 -15.72
N CYS A 290 -10.19 -5.88 -16.23
CA CYS A 290 -10.24 -4.56 -15.61
C CYS A 290 -11.72 -4.14 -15.60
N VAL A 291 -12.27 -3.74 -14.45
CA VAL A 291 -13.67 -3.29 -14.38
C VAL A 291 -13.81 -2.08 -15.30
N ASN A 292 -14.78 -2.13 -16.22
CA ASN A 292 -15.07 -1.01 -17.12
C ASN A 292 -15.35 0.26 -16.30
N HIS A 293 -14.62 1.34 -16.56
CA HIS A 293 -14.73 2.64 -15.87
C HIS A 293 -16.00 3.44 -16.26
N SER A 294 -17.10 2.75 -16.52
CA SER A 294 -18.38 3.34 -16.93
C SER A 294 -19.49 2.87 -16.00
N TYR A 295 -19.96 3.78 -15.16
CA TYR A 295 -21.22 3.64 -14.40
C TYR A 295 -22.42 4.07 -15.28
N SER A 296 -22.34 3.90 -16.60
CA SER A 296 -23.41 4.23 -17.56
C SER A 296 -24.70 3.44 -17.35
N THR A 297 -24.60 2.26 -16.69
CA THR A 297 -25.74 1.43 -16.28
C THR A 297 -26.33 1.82 -14.92
N ALA A 298 -25.76 2.81 -14.21
CA ALA A 298 -26.33 3.29 -12.95
C ALA A 298 -27.65 4.04 -13.21
N THR A 299 -28.71 3.65 -12.50
CA THR A 299 -30.05 4.24 -12.61
C THR A 299 -30.42 5.16 -11.45
N LYS A 300 -29.66 5.13 -10.35
CA LYS A 300 -29.78 6.04 -9.21
C LYS A 300 -28.41 6.53 -8.77
N VAL A 301 -28.26 7.84 -8.61
CA VAL A 301 -27.09 8.47 -7.97
C VAL A 301 -27.49 9.03 -6.62
N PHE A 302 -26.70 8.77 -5.58
CA PHE A 302 -26.89 9.41 -4.27
C PHE A 302 -25.70 10.31 -3.95
N TYR A 303 -25.97 11.63 -3.95
CA TYR A 303 -25.04 12.64 -3.48
C TYR A 303 -25.28 12.91 -1.99
N ASN A 304 -24.79 12.02 -1.12
CA ASN A 304 -24.73 12.33 0.29
C ASN A 304 -23.70 13.46 0.47
N ARG A 305 -24.16 14.69 0.66
CA ARG A 305 -23.35 15.87 0.30
C ARG A 305 -22.64 16.47 1.50
N MET A 306 -21.32 16.61 1.43
CA MET A 306 -20.58 17.19 2.56
C MET A 306 -20.84 18.72 2.68
N PRO A 307 -21.01 19.28 3.88
CA PRO A 307 -21.19 20.73 4.03
C PRO A 307 -19.91 21.52 3.72
N LYS A 308 -20.09 22.76 3.24
CA LYS A 308 -19.03 23.76 2.99
C LYS A 308 -17.88 23.34 2.04
N SER A 309 -18.04 22.25 1.29
CA SER A 309 -17.17 21.77 0.21
C SER A 309 -17.73 22.06 -1.20
N GLY A 310 -18.38 23.21 -1.39
CA GLY A 310 -18.99 23.58 -2.68
C GLY A 310 -20.29 22.84 -3.03
N SER A 311 -20.91 22.12 -2.08
CA SER A 311 -22.05 21.26 -2.39
C SER A 311 -23.34 21.98 -2.83
N ASN A 312 -23.50 23.28 -2.54
CA ASN A 312 -24.58 24.08 -3.14
C ASN A 312 -24.34 24.30 -4.65
N THR A 313 -23.09 24.46 -5.05
CA THR A 313 -22.66 24.62 -6.44
C THR A 313 -22.98 23.36 -7.25
N VAL A 314 -22.64 22.20 -6.71
CA VAL A 314 -22.98 20.88 -7.29
C VAL A 314 -24.51 20.71 -7.40
N LYS A 315 -25.29 21.14 -6.38
CA LYS A 315 -26.76 21.12 -6.43
C LYS A 315 -27.34 21.99 -7.56
N ILE A 316 -26.86 23.22 -7.73
CA ILE A 316 -27.33 24.12 -8.81
C ILE A 316 -26.99 23.52 -10.18
N LEU A 317 -25.79 22.96 -10.34
CA LEU A 317 -25.37 22.28 -11.55
C LEU A 317 -26.24 21.04 -11.86
N ILE A 318 -26.49 20.18 -10.87
CA ILE A 318 -27.39 19.02 -11.01
C ILE A 318 -28.81 19.47 -11.39
N ARG A 319 -29.28 20.62 -10.90
CA ARG A 319 -30.60 21.14 -11.28
C ARG A 319 -30.65 21.56 -12.75
N LYS A 320 -29.62 22.26 -13.28
CA LYS A 320 -29.57 22.62 -14.71
C LYS A 320 -29.36 21.42 -15.64
N LEU A 321 -28.57 20.43 -15.19
CA LEU A 321 -28.34 19.20 -15.96
C LEU A 321 -29.57 18.27 -15.98
N LYS A 322 -30.53 18.45 -15.05
CA LYS A 322 -31.79 17.68 -14.99
C LYS A 322 -32.48 17.67 -16.35
N ASP A 323 -32.77 18.86 -16.87
CA ASP A 323 -33.58 19.05 -18.07
C ASP A 323 -32.77 18.74 -19.34
N ARG A 324 -31.44 18.88 -19.28
CA ARG A 324 -30.51 18.53 -20.37
C ARG A 324 -30.34 17.01 -20.57
N ASN A 325 -30.35 16.24 -19.48
CA ASN A 325 -29.98 14.82 -19.48
C ASN A 325 -31.13 13.86 -19.12
N GLY A 326 -32.32 14.37 -18.76
CA GLY A 326 -33.56 13.56 -18.69
C GLY A 326 -33.67 12.64 -17.47
N TYR A 327 -33.26 13.11 -16.29
CA TYR A 327 -33.38 12.39 -15.02
C TYR A 327 -34.20 13.17 -13.98
N ASP A 328 -34.70 12.52 -12.93
CA ASP A 328 -35.33 13.22 -11.81
C ASP A 328 -34.32 13.67 -10.74
N PHE A 329 -34.45 14.91 -10.30
CA PHE A 329 -33.63 15.46 -9.20
C PHE A 329 -34.50 15.68 -7.96
N PHE A 330 -34.12 15.04 -6.87
CA PHE A 330 -34.78 15.16 -5.58
C PHE A 330 -33.87 15.91 -4.60
N GLU A 331 -34.43 16.95 -3.98
CA GLU A 331 -33.73 17.80 -3.01
C GLU A 331 -34.27 17.56 -1.59
N ASP A 332 -33.39 17.67 -0.60
CA ASP A 332 -33.79 17.71 0.81
C ASP A 332 -34.27 19.13 1.17
N PRO A 333 -35.56 19.32 1.54
CA PRO A 333 -36.08 20.63 1.93
C PRO A 333 -35.63 21.06 3.34
N THR A 334 -35.07 20.14 4.12
CA THR A 334 -34.87 20.26 5.56
C THR A 334 -33.39 20.21 5.92
N TYR A 335 -32.80 21.34 6.34
CA TYR A 335 -31.44 21.34 6.92
C TYR A 335 -31.43 20.79 8.37
N LEU A 336 -32.06 19.62 8.58
CA LEU A 336 -31.98 18.83 9.80
C LEU A 336 -30.57 18.24 9.91
N GLY A 337 -29.68 19.03 10.51
CA GLY A 337 -28.23 18.87 10.38
C GLY A 337 -27.69 17.48 10.75
N GLN A 338 -26.74 17.01 9.94
CA GLN A 338 -25.85 15.83 10.09
C GLN A 338 -26.08 14.95 11.34
N SER A 339 -27.24 14.27 11.35
CA SER A 339 -27.69 13.45 12.46
C SER A 339 -27.43 11.98 12.16
N VAL A 340 -27.13 11.19 13.20
CA VAL A 340 -26.95 9.74 13.02
C VAL A 340 -28.34 9.10 13.04
N LEU A 341 -28.79 8.66 11.87
CA LEU A 341 -30.00 7.85 11.74
C LEU A 341 -29.75 6.45 12.31
N TYR A 342 -30.65 5.95 13.15
CA TYR A 342 -30.60 4.60 13.72
C TYR A 342 -31.89 3.83 13.44
N GLY A 343 -31.78 2.50 13.36
CA GLY A 343 -32.93 1.58 13.32
C GLY A 343 -33.95 1.92 12.23
N ARG A 344 -35.21 2.10 12.63
CA ARG A 344 -36.32 2.42 11.70
C ARG A 344 -36.08 3.70 10.90
N ASN A 345 -35.46 4.73 11.45
CA ASN A 345 -35.26 5.99 10.73
C ASN A 345 -34.25 5.83 9.57
N LEU A 346 -33.18 5.06 9.79
CA LEU A 346 -32.19 4.73 8.76
C LEU A 346 -32.81 3.83 7.67
N SER A 347 -33.62 2.85 8.07
CA SER A 347 -34.33 1.96 7.13
C SER A 347 -35.34 2.72 6.28
N ASN A 348 -36.20 3.55 6.88
CA ASN A 348 -37.20 4.35 6.17
C ASN A 348 -36.54 5.33 5.18
N PHE A 349 -35.44 5.97 5.58
CA PHE A 349 -34.66 6.86 4.72
C PHE A 349 -34.07 6.13 3.50
N ALA A 350 -33.45 4.96 3.69
CA ALA A 350 -32.93 4.16 2.59
C ALA A 350 -34.05 3.61 1.69
N GLN A 351 -35.18 3.17 2.26
CA GLN A 351 -36.34 2.71 1.50
C GLN A 351 -36.95 3.83 0.63
N MET A 352 -37.03 5.06 1.15
CA MET A 352 -37.48 6.23 0.38
C MET A 352 -36.59 6.43 -0.85
N ILE A 353 -35.26 6.46 -0.67
CA ILE A 353 -34.29 6.63 -1.77
C ILE A 353 -34.37 5.47 -2.78
N HIS A 354 -34.52 4.24 -2.31
CA HIS A 354 -34.67 3.07 -3.17
C HIS A 354 -35.95 3.13 -4.03
N LYS A 355 -37.05 3.67 -3.47
CA LYS A 355 -38.36 3.85 -4.12
C LYS A 355 -38.47 5.06 -5.07
N LEU A 356 -37.45 5.93 -5.17
CA LEU A 356 -37.45 7.04 -6.15
C LEU A 356 -37.56 6.49 -7.59
N PRO A 357 -38.07 7.27 -8.56
CA PRO A 357 -38.07 6.89 -9.97
C PRO A 357 -36.64 6.75 -10.53
N THR A 358 -36.51 6.29 -11.77
CA THR A 358 -35.23 6.08 -12.45
C THR A 358 -35.31 6.53 -13.91
N PRO A 359 -34.29 7.22 -14.46
CA PRO A 359 -33.05 7.64 -13.80
C PRO A 359 -33.27 8.80 -12.80
N SER A 360 -32.56 8.79 -11.66
CA SER A 360 -32.65 9.90 -10.69
C SER A 360 -31.38 10.17 -9.88
N ILE A 361 -31.30 11.39 -9.35
CA ILE A 361 -30.28 11.83 -8.38
C ILE A 361 -30.98 12.35 -7.12
N TYR A 362 -30.50 11.93 -5.95
CA TYR A 362 -30.91 12.49 -4.65
C TYR A 362 -29.73 13.19 -3.97
N GLU A 363 -29.99 14.30 -3.28
CA GLU A 363 -29.01 15.01 -2.45
C GLU A 363 -29.49 15.21 -1.01
N HIS A 364 -28.65 14.88 -0.02
CA HIS A 364 -28.98 15.02 1.40
C HIS A 364 -27.72 15.15 2.28
N HIS A 365 -27.78 15.92 3.36
CA HIS A 365 -26.65 16.15 4.28
C HIS A 365 -26.43 15.02 5.32
N THR A 366 -26.35 13.76 4.86
CA THR A 366 -26.15 12.57 5.74
C THR A 366 -24.80 11.87 5.55
N PHE A 367 -24.36 11.13 6.57
CA PHE A 367 -23.19 10.25 6.51
C PHE A 367 -23.45 9.06 5.56
N TYR A 368 -22.40 8.32 5.19
CA TYR A 368 -22.54 7.10 4.36
C TYR A 368 -23.58 6.11 4.92
N VAL A 369 -24.36 5.50 4.01
CA VAL A 369 -25.38 4.49 4.31
C VAL A 369 -25.08 3.25 3.46
N ASP A 370 -25.02 2.09 4.11
CA ASP A 370 -24.95 0.82 3.42
C ASP A 370 -26.39 0.35 3.12
N PHE A 371 -26.79 0.42 1.85
CA PHE A 371 -28.11 -0.03 1.40
C PHE A 371 -28.13 -1.56 1.29
N GLN A 372 -27.00 -2.20 0.96
CA GLN A 372 -26.88 -3.66 0.89
C GLN A 372 -27.08 -4.30 2.27
N GLN A 373 -26.58 -3.67 3.34
CA GLN A 373 -26.84 -4.05 4.73
C GLN A 373 -28.33 -3.94 5.12
N LEU A 374 -29.11 -3.13 4.40
CA LEU A 374 -30.56 -2.96 4.59
C LEU A 374 -31.40 -3.82 3.62
N GLY A 375 -30.76 -4.66 2.80
CA GLY A 375 -31.44 -5.50 1.79
C GLY A 375 -31.92 -4.72 0.55
N LEU A 376 -31.38 -3.53 0.31
CA LEU A 376 -31.77 -2.63 -0.78
C LEU A 376 -30.66 -2.51 -1.84
N GLN A 377 -31.06 -2.21 -3.08
CA GLN A 377 -30.10 -1.93 -4.15
C GLN A 377 -29.28 -0.67 -3.82
N GLN A 378 -27.95 -0.78 -3.86
CA GLN A 378 -27.04 0.34 -3.62
C GLN A 378 -27.11 1.36 -4.78
N PRO A 379 -27.37 2.66 -4.51
CA PRO A 379 -27.23 3.71 -5.51
C PRO A 379 -25.74 3.99 -5.79
N ALA A 380 -25.41 4.56 -6.96
CA ALA A 380 -24.07 5.03 -7.25
C ALA A 380 -23.76 6.26 -6.38
N TYR A 381 -22.78 6.14 -5.48
CA TYR A 381 -22.41 7.24 -4.59
C TYR A 381 -21.43 8.20 -5.27
N ILE A 382 -21.65 9.50 -5.10
CA ILE A 382 -20.68 10.56 -5.46
C ILE A 382 -20.44 11.49 -4.28
N ASN A 383 -19.28 12.15 -4.23
CA ASN A 383 -19.06 13.25 -3.29
C ASN A 383 -18.06 14.29 -3.79
N LEU A 384 -18.06 15.44 -3.12
CA LEU A 384 -17.07 16.51 -3.29
C LEU A 384 -16.59 16.95 -1.91
N VAL A 385 -15.32 16.73 -1.61
CA VAL A 385 -14.67 17.19 -0.37
C VAL A 385 -13.89 18.48 -0.61
N ARG A 386 -13.31 19.03 0.45
CA ARG A 386 -12.43 20.20 0.45
C ARG A 386 -11.33 19.95 1.47
N ASP A 387 -10.22 20.68 1.40
CA ASP A 387 -9.20 20.62 2.46
C ASP A 387 -9.84 20.81 3.86
N PRO A 388 -9.61 19.89 4.82
CA PRO A 388 -10.27 19.89 6.12
C PRO A 388 -10.26 21.22 6.86
N ILE A 389 -9.14 21.96 6.85
CA ILE A 389 -9.09 23.23 7.59
C ILE A 389 -9.87 24.33 6.90
N GLU A 390 -9.83 24.40 5.57
CA GLU A 390 -10.55 25.40 4.80
C GLU A 390 -12.07 25.14 4.82
N GLN A 391 -12.49 23.88 4.87
CA GLN A 391 -13.86 23.50 5.21
C GLN A 391 -14.23 23.97 6.63
N ARG A 392 -13.35 23.75 7.62
CA ARG A 392 -13.58 24.09 9.03
C ARG A 392 -13.74 25.60 9.26
N ILE A 393 -12.86 26.41 8.66
CA ILE A 393 -12.89 27.88 8.67
C ILE A 393 -14.17 28.39 7.99
N SER A 394 -14.51 27.83 6.82
CA SER A 394 -15.72 28.19 6.08
C SER A 394 -17.00 27.85 6.85
N GLY A 395 -17.00 26.77 7.63
CA GLY A 395 -18.08 26.40 8.55
C GLY A 395 -18.19 27.32 9.77
N TYR A 396 -17.08 27.66 10.42
CA TYR A 396 -17.07 28.54 11.60
C TYR A 396 -17.72 29.91 11.29
N TYR A 397 -17.25 30.59 10.24
CA TYR A 397 -17.79 31.89 9.86
C TYR A 397 -19.23 31.80 9.29
N TYR A 398 -19.62 30.66 8.70
CA TYR A 398 -21.00 30.44 8.25
C TYR A 398 -21.99 30.38 9.42
N MET A 399 -21.59 29.78 10.55
CA MET A 399 -22.40 29.76 11.78
C MET A 399 -22.49 31.11 12.50
N ARG A 400 -21.77 32.15 12.03
CA ARG A 400 -21.78 33.51 12.61
C ARG A 400 -22.39 34.55 11.68
N PHE A 401 -22.19 34.40 10.37
CA PHE A 401 -22.54 35.43 9.37
C PHE A 401 -23.36 34.90 8.19
N GLY A 402 -23.62 33.59 8.08
CA GLY A 402 -24.45 33.04 7.00
C GLY A 402 -23.80 33.12 5.61
N ARG A 403 -24.57 33.55 4.62
CA ARG A 403 -24.16 33.72 3.21
C ARG A 403 -24.13 35.19 2.82
N ASP A 404 -23.29 35.51 1.85
CA ASP A 404 -23.28 36.85 1.29
C ASP A 404 -24.63 37.19 0.65
N GLY A 405 -25.11 38.42 0.84
CA GLY A 405 -26.41 38.88 0.35
C GLY A 405 -27.67 38.22 0.94
N GLN A 406 -27.58 37.34 1.96
CA GLN A 406 -28.76 36.79 2.65
C GLN A 406 -28.83 37.26 4.12
N ASN A 407 -29.82 38.10 4.44
CA ASN A 407 -30.26 38.28 5.82
C ASN A 407 -30.81 36.94 6.34
N LEU A 408 -30.23 36.41 7.41
CA LEU A 408 -30.66 35.14 8.00
C LEU A 408 -32.07 35.29 8.60
N THR A 409 -32.94 34.31 8.35
CA THR A 409 -34.22 34.20 9.07
C THR A 409 -33.97 34.00 10.56
N ALA A 410 -34.91 34.45 11.40
CA ALA A 410 -34.75 34.44 12.86
C ALA A 410 -34.43 33.04 13.45
N GLU A 411 -34.84 31.96 12.78
CA GLU A 411 -34.52 30.58 13.18
C GLU A 411 -33.04 30.21 12.98
N HIS A 412 -32.39 30.76 11.94
CA HIS A 412 -30.95 30.61 11.75
C HIS A 412 -30.13 31.52 12.66
N MET A 413 -30.75 32.52 13.29
CA MET A 413 -30.18 33.22 14.44
C MET A 413 -30.27 32.35 15.70
N GLN A 414 -29.54 31.23 15.73
CA GLN A 414 -29.12 30.67 17.01
C GLN A 414 -28.44 31.80 17.80
N ARG A 415 -28.91 32.02 19.04
CA ARG A 415 -28.62 33.18 19.88
C ARG A 415 -27.12 33.29 20.21
N ARG A 416 -26.35 33.86 19.28
CA ARG A 416 -24.95 34.22 19.47
C ARG A 416 -24.86 35.67 19.91
N THR A 417 -24.15 35.94 21.00
CA THR A 417 -23.89 37.33 21.41
C THR A 417 -23.02 38.04 20.37
N ASP A 418 -23.01 39.37 20.37
CA ASP A 418 -22.13 40.12 19.47
C ASP A 418 -20.64 39.92 19.82
N GLU A 419 -20.32 39.47 21.04
CA GLU A 419 -18.98 39.01 21.43
C GLU A 419 -18.63 37.68 20.74
N GLU A 420 -19.56 36.72 20.72
CA GLU A 420 -19.37 35.47 19.98
C GLU A 420 -19.23 35.71 18.48
N LYS A 421 -19.96 36.68 17.91
CA LYS A 421 -19.81 37.09 16.50
C LYS A 421 -18.51 37.86 16.24
N SER A 422 -18.01 38.63 17.20
CA SER A 422 -16.78 39.42 17.04
C SER A 422 -15.53 38.54 17.11
N GLN A 423 -15.57 37.45 17.88
CA GLN A 423 -14.52 36.44 18.02
C GLN A 423 -14.03 35.88 16.67
N THR A 424 -12.71 35.81 16.48
CA THR A 424 -12.10 35.21 15.30
C THR A 424 -11.92 33.69 15.45
N PHE A 425 -11.69 33.02 14.31
CA PHE A 425 -11.30 31.61 14.30
C PHE A 425 -9.99 31.39 15.08
N ASP A 426 -9.03 32.31 14.99
CA ASP A 426 -7.77 32.28 15.74
C ASP A 426 -8.01 32.30 17.25
N ASP A 427 -8.86 33.21 17.74
CA ASP A 427 -9.25 33.27 19.17
C ASP A 427 -9.88 31.95 19.61
N CYS A 428 -10.75 31.37 18.79
CA CYS A 428 -11.39 30.08 19.05
C CYS A 428 -10.38 28.92 19.10
N VAL A 429 -9.36 28.94 18.24
CA VAL A 429 -8.28 27.94 18.20
C VAL A 429 -7.34 28.07 19.40
N PHE A 430 -6.88 29.28 19.71
CA PHE A 430 -5.92 29.57 20.78
C PHE A 430 -6.52 29.39 22.17
N ASN A 431 -7.74 29.88 22.40
CA ASN A 431 -8.48 29.66 23.65
C ASN A 431 -9.11 28.25 23.74
N ASN A 432 -8.81 27.36 22.79
CA ASN A 432 -9.19 25.94 22.78
C ASN A 432 -10.70 25.68 22.97
N LEU A 433 -11.54 26.56 22.42
CA LEU A 433 -12.98 26.53 22.62
C LEU A 433 -13.62 25.28 21.97
N TRP A 434 -14.79 24.87 22.46
CA TRP A 434 -15.50 23.66 22.00
C TRP A 434 -15.78 23.64 20.48
N GLU A 435 -15.85 24.82 19.85
CA GLU A 435 -16.01 24.93 18.40
C GLU A 435 -14.73 24.62 17.62
N CYS A 436 -13.53 24.74 18.20
CA CYS A 436 -12.23 24.63 17.51
C CYS A 436 -11.23 23.66 18.16
N ASN A 437 -11.57 22.99 19.26
CA ASN A 437 -10.70 21.99 19.89
C ASN A 437 -10.78 20.60 19.24
N ASP A 438 -9.86 19.72 19.67
CA ASP A 438 -9.71 18.32 19.25
C ASP A 438 -10.91 17.45 19.65
N LYS A 439 -11.48 17.69 20.82
CA LYS A 439 -12.65 16.97 21.37
C LYS A 439 -13.97 17.32 20.67
N SER A 440 -14.00 18.39 19.89
CA SER A 440 -15.16 18.83 19.11
C SER A 440 -15.63 17.73 18.15
N ILE A 441 -16.93 17.42 18.10
CA ILE A 441 -17.49 16.43 17.15
C ILE A 441 -17.19 16.77 15.67
N ARG A 442 -16.82 18.03 15.40
CA ARG A 442 -16.41 18.56 14.10
C ARG A 442 -14.88 18.42 13.82
N SER A 443 -14.09 17.75 14.67
CA SER A 443 -12.63 17.53 14.45
C SER A 443 -12.30 16.34 13.54
N PHE A 444 -13.27 15.45 13.31
CA PHE A 444 -13.14 14.26 12.46
C PHE A 444 -14.33 14.13 11.49
N LEU A 445 -14.87 15.27 11.06
CA LEU A 445 -16.13 15.32 10.32
C LEU A 445 -16.05 14.62 8.97
N LEU A 446 -14.93 14.76 8.24
CA LEU A 446 -14.72 14.11 6.94
C LEU A 446 -14.64 12.59 7.11
N THR A 447 -13.85 12.14 8.08
CA THR A 447 -13.74 10.72 8.47
C THR A 447 -15.12 10.13 8.78
N ARG A 448 -15.88 10.79 9.66
CA ARG A 448 -17.26 10.39 10.01
C ARG A 448 -18.17 10.32 8.78
N PHE A 449 -18.05 11.29 7.87
CA PHE A 449 -18.93 11.41 6.71
C PHE A 449 -18.85 10.22 5.76
N PHE A 450 -17.64 9.68 5.54
CA PHE A 450 -17.44 8.49 4.73
C PHE A 450 -17.48 7.18 5.53
N CYS A 451 -17.17 7.19 6.83
CA CYS A 451 -17.31 6.02 7.71
C CYS A 451 -18.80 5.61 7.87
N GLY A 452 -19.71 6.58 8.00
CA GLY A 452 -21.15 6.34 8.05
C GLY A 452 -21.74 6.27 9.46
N HIS A 453 -22.73 5.40 9.63
CA HIS A 453 -23.63 5.36 10.80
C HIS A 453 -23.22 4.37 11.91
N GLU A 454 -22.14 3.61 11.72
CA GLU A 454 -21.70 2.58 12.68
C GLU A 454 -21.13 3.19 13.98
N ALA A 455 -21.18 2.42 15.08
CA ALA A 455 -20.69 2.86 16.39
C ALA A 455 -19.21 3.30 16.37
N ILE A 456 -18.38 2.67 15.54
CA ILE A 456 -16.96 3.03 15.34
C ILE A 456 -16.80 4.42 14.71
N CYS A 457 -17.77 4.88 13.93
CA CYS A 457 -17.79 6.20 13.28
C CYS A 457 -18.23 7.33 14.21
N LEU A 458 -18.70 7.02 15.43
CA LEU A 458 -19.22 8.02 16.36
C LEU A 458 -18.14 8.82 17.09
N LYS A 459 -16.90 8.32 17.13
CA LYS A 459 -15.74 8.93 17.81
C LYS A 459 -14.50 8.96 16.89
N PRO A 460 -13.58 9.92 17.05
CA PRO A 460 -12.29 9.92 16.37
C PRO A 460 -11.52 8.62 16.66
N SER A 461 -11.18 7.84 15.63
CA SER A 461 -10.37 6.63 15.75
C SER A 461 -9.72 6.25 14.43
N GLN A 462 -8.62 5.49 14.45
CA GLN A 462 -8.02 4.96 13.22
C GLN A 462 -8.92 3.91 12.55
N LEU A 463 -9.74 3.18 13.32
CA LEU A 463 -10.75 2.27 12.79
C LEU A 463 -11.79 3.02 11.93
N ALA A 464 -12.22 4.21 12.36
CA ALA A 464 -13.10 5.06 11.57
C ALA A 464 -12.42 5.56 10.27
N VAL A 465 -11.11 5.82 10.30
CA VAL A 465 -10.33 6.19 9.12
C VAL A 465 -10.24 5.05 8.11
N GLU A 466 -9.91 3.82 8.54
CA GLU A 466 -9.83 2.68 7.61
C GLU A 466 -11.20 2.27 7.08
N LYS A 467 -12.26 2.32 7.91
CA LYS A 467 -13.65 2.12 7.46
C LYS A 467 -14.09 3.20 6.46
N ALA A 468 -13.75 4.46 6.69
CA ALA A 468 -14.00 5.54 5.73
C ALA A 468 -13.32 5.27 4.38
N LYS A 469 -12.02 4.92 4.40
CA LYS A 469 -11.26 4.54 3.19
C LYS A 469 -11.87 3.31 2.51
N GLU A 470 -12.28 2.28 3.25
CA GLU A 470 -12.95 1.08 2.73
C GLU A 470 -14.26 1.43 2.02
N ASN A 471 -15.13 2.22 2.65
CA ASN A 471 -16.40 2.65 2.08
C ASN A 471 -16.19 3.47 0.80
N ILE A 472 -15.21 4.39 0.79
CA ILE A 472 -14.80 5.15 -0.40
C ILE A 472 -14.38 4.22 -1.53
N ARG A 473 -13.49 3.25 -1.26
CA ARG A 473 -13.00 2.29 -2.28
C ARG A 473 -14.13 1.47 -2.91
N ARG A 474 -15.05 0.96 -2.09
CA ARG A 474 -16.07 -0.01 -2.54
C ARG A 474 -17.32 0.61 -3.14
N HIS A 475 -17.80 1.73 -2.61
CA HIS A 475 -19.17 2.19 -2.89
C HIS A 475 -19.26 3.54 -3.61
N TYR A 476 -18.24 4.41 -3.51
CA TYR A 476 -18.24 5.70 -4.18
C TYR A 476 -17.63 5.59 -5.58
N ALA A 477 -18.40 5.94 -6.62
CA ALA A 477 -17.99 5.95 -8.02
C ALA A 477 -16.97 7.06 -8.31
N VAL A 478 -17.23 8.28 -7.81
CA VAL A 478 -16.34 9.45 -7.92
C VAL A 478 -16.35 10.24 -6.61
N VAL A 479 -15.17 10.59 -6.11
CA VAL A 479 -15.03 11.54 -5.00
C VAL A 479 -14.01 12.61 -5.41
N GLY A 480 -14.48 13.82 -5.73
CA GLY A 480 -13.62 14.94 -6.11
C GLY A 480 -13.12 15.75 -4.92
N VAL A 481 -12.17 16.65 -5.19
CA VAL A 481 -11.75 17.72 -4.28
C VAL A 481 -12.15 19.08 -4.87
N LEU A 482 -12.66 19.99 -4.05
CA LEU A 482 -13.13 21.33 -4.49
C LEU A 482 -12.00 22.17 -5.08
N GLU A 483 -10.78 21.93 -4.59
CA GLU A 483 -9.54 22.51 -5.10
C GLU A 483 -9.27 22.17 -6.58
N ASP A 484 -9.96 21.18 -7.14
CA ASP A 484 -9.88 20.72 -8.53
C ASP A 484 -11.30 20.43 -9.11
N PHE A 485 -12.22 21.37 -8.87
CA PHE A 485 -13.63 21.21 -9.25
C PHE A 485 -13.84 21.00 -10.75
N SER A 486 -13.07 21.70 -11.60
CA SER A 486 -13.13 21.56 -13.06
C SER A 486 -12.87 20.12 -13.53
N SER A 487 -11.88 19.44 -12.96
CA SER A 487 -11.60 18.05 -13.31
C SER A 487 -12.63 17.08 -12.73
N PHE A 488 -13.24 17.40 -11.58
CA PHE A 488 -14.31 16.58 -11.00
C PHE A 488 -15.53 16.51 -11.92
N LEU A 489 -15.89 17.63 -12.58
CA LEU A 489 -16.96 17.64 -13.58
C LEU A 489 -16.60 16.81 -14.82
N LYS A 490 -15.37 16.95 -15.35
CA LYS A 490 -14.88 16.11 -16.46
C LYS A 490 -14.85 14.62 -16.14
N VAL A 491 -14.50 14.24 -14.90
CA VAL A 491 -14.56 12.83 -14.46
C VAL A 491 -16.01 12.35 -14.39
N LEU A 492 -16.94 13.16 -13.89
CA LEU A 492 -18.36 12.80 -13.89
C LEU A 492 -18.94 12.65 -15.30
N GLU A 493 -18.58 13.53 -16.24
CA GLU A 493 -18.96 13.46 -17.66
C GLU A 493 -18.61 12.11 -18.30
N VAL A 494 -17.41 11.57 -18.01
CA VAL A 494 -16.94 10.30 -18.57
C VAL A 494 -17.47 9.09 -17.81
N VAL A 495 -17.55 9.16 -16.48
CA VAL A 495 -17.92 8.01 -15.62
C VAL A 495 -19.44 7.78 -15.58
N MET A 496 -20.25 8.84 -15.63
CA MET A 496 -21.72 8.81 -15.56
C MET A 496 -22.35 9.79 -16.59
N PRO A 497 -22.13 9.59 -17.90
CA PRO A 497 -22.59 10.50 -18.94
C PRO A 497 -24.13 10.68 -18.99
N GLN A 498 -24.90 9.67 -18.56
CA GLN A 498 -26.36 9.72 -18.50
C GLN A 498 -26.90 10.70 -17.45
N PHE A 499 -26.05 11.15 -16.52
CA PHE A 499 -26.38 12.17 -15.53
C PHE A 499 -25.59 13.47 -15.78
N PHE A 500 -24.32 13.37 -16.16
CA PHE A 500 -23.39 14.50 -16.10
C PHE A 500 -22.83 14.97 -17.45
N ARG A 501 -23.32 14.46 -18.60
CA ARG A 501 -22.91 14.98 -19.92
C ARG A 501 -23.09 16.51 -19.98
N GLY A 502 -22.01 17.22 -20.32
CA GLY A 502 -21.99 18.68 -20.41
C GLY A 502 -21.90 19.43 -19.08
N ALA A 503 -21.63 18.74 -17.96
CA ALA A 503 -21.46 19.36 -16.65
C ALA A 503 -20.38 20.44 -16.60
N TYR A 504 -19.27 20.26 -17.32
CA TYR A 504 -18.20 21.27 -17.37
C TYR A 504 -18.61 22.52 -18.17
N GLU A 505 -19.39 22.35 -19.24
CA GLU A 505 -19.92 23.45 -20.05
C GLU A 505 -20.94 24.27 -19.26
N THR A 506 -21.96 23.59 -18.73
CA THR A 506 -23.02 24.22 -17.93
C THR A 506 -22.49 24.81 -16.63
N TRP A 507 -21.37 24.32 -16.10
CA TRP A 507 -20.64 25.02 -15.03
C TRP A 507 -20.10 26.38 -15.48
N ARG A 508 -19.43 26.49 -16.64
CA ARG A 508 -18.90 27.78 -17.14
C ARG A 508 -20.03 28.77 -17.44
N GLU A 509 -21.19 28.28 -17.87
CA GLU A 509 -22.41 29.10 -18.02
C GLU A 509 -22.89 29.64 -16.66
N ILE A 510 -23.00 28.80 -15.64
CA ILE A 510 -23.35 29.24 -14.26
C ILE A 510 -22.32 30.24 -13.72
N GLU A 511 -21.01 29.98 -13.93
CA GLU A 511 -19.90 30.83 -13.48
C GLU A 511 -19.84 32.22 -14.16
N SER A 512 -20.40 32.34 -15.37
CA SER A 512 -20.46 33.61 -16.12
C SER A 512 -21.80 34.34 -15.98
N THR A 513 -22.90 33.66 -15.64
CA THR A 513 -24.25 34.24 -15.62
C THR A 513 -24.87 34.42 -14.22
N GLU A 514 -24.47 33.64 -13.21
CA GLU A 514 -25.05 33.70 -11.88
C GLU A 514 -24.16 34.43 -10.85
N LYS A 515 -24.79 35.11 -9.88
CA LYS A 515 -24.09 35.69 -8.72
C LYS A 515 -23.70 34.61 -7.71
N ILE A 516 -22.76 33.74 -8.10
CA ILE A 516 -22.15 32.69 -7.24
C ILE A 516 -21.58 33.27 -5.93
N GLU A 517 -21.29 34.57 -5.90
CA GLU A 517 -20.89 35.27 -4.69
C GLU A 517 -21.86 35.09 -3.52
N GLY A 518 -23.18 35.05 -3.77
CA GLY A 518 -24.21 34.77 -2.76
C GLY A 518 -24.21 33.32 -2.20
N LEU A 519 -23.33 32.45 -2.70
CA LEU A 519 -23.08 31.11 -2.13
C LEU A 519 -21.88 31.09 -1.18
N LYS A 520 -21.07 32.16 -1.16
CA LYS A 520 -19.88 32.29 -0.30
C LYS A 520 -20.32 32.56 1.15
N THR A 521 -19.45 32.19 2.11
CA THR A 521 -19.63 32.55 3.51
C THR A 521 -19.35 34.04 3.69
N ALA A 522 -20.32 34.81 4.20
CA ALA A 522 -20.14 36.23 4.48
C ALA A 522 -19.07 36.48 5.56
N ASN A 523 -18.43 37.65 5.52
CA ASN A 523 -17.50 38.15 6.55
C ASN A 523 -16.39 37.16 6.99
N LYS A 524 -15.96 36.26 6.09
CA LYS A 524 -14.91 35.26 6.35
C LYS A 524 -13.53 35.92 6.49
N ARG A 525 -13.11 36.22 7.73
CA ARG A 525 -11.82 36.84 8.02
C ARG A 525 -10.63 35.90 7.69
N PRO A 526 -9.42 36.43 7.40
CA PRO A 526 -8.21 35.62 7.30
C PRO A 526 -7.86 34.94 8.64
N VAL A 527 -6.98 33.94 8.58
CA VAL A 527 -6.56 33.11 9.73
C VAL A 527 -5.04 32.98 9.74
N SER A 528 -4.40 33.09 10.91
CA SER A 528 -2.94 33.02 11.02
C SER A 528 -2.40 31.61 10.78
N GLU A 529 -1.15 31.51 10.30
CA GLU A 529 -0.55 30.19 10.09
C GLU A 529 -0.26 29.45 11.42
N LYS A 530 -0.16 30.16 12.54
CA LYS A 530 -0.09 29.57 13.89
C LYS A 530 -1.39 28.85 14.24
N ALA A 531 -2.55 29.48 14.03
CA ALA A 531 -3.85 28.84 14.22
C ALA A 531 -4.05 27.70 13.20
N ARG A 532 -3.57 27.86 11.96
CA ARG A 532 -3.61 26.78 10.96
C ARG A 532 -2.79 25.56 11.35
N GLY A 533 -1.55 25.75 11.82
CA GLY A 533 -0.70 24.65 12.30
C GLY A 533 -1.35 23.82 13.41
N ILE A 534 -1.89 24.49 14.44
CA ILE A 534 -2.63 23.84 15.53
C ILE A 534 -3.82 23.03 14.99
N MET A 535 -4.56 23.60 14.04
CA MET A 535 -5.74 22.94 13.46
C MET A 535 -5.40 21.77 12.53
N ARG A 536 -4.24 21.76 11.85
CA ARG A 536 -3.79 20.58 11.07
C ARG A 536 -3.62 19.36 11.97
N GLU A 537 -2.99 19.54 13.14
CA GLU A 537 -2.84 18.46 14.14
C GLU A 537 -4.19 18.01 14.72
N ARG A 538 -5.08 18.96 15.05
CA ARG A 538 -6.44 18.63 15.54
C ARG A 538 -7.31 17.90 14.51
N LEU A 539 -7.04 18.09 13.21
CA LEU A 539 -7.78 17.48 12.09
C LEU A 539 -7.05 16.28 11.45
N LYS A 540 -6.00 15.73 12.07
CA LYS A 540 -5.10 14.74 11.45
C LYS A 540 -5.77 13.49 10.88
N LEU A 541 -6.89 13.03 11.45
CA LEU A 541 -7.65 11.89 10.91
C LEU A 541 -8.37 12.25 9.60
N ASP A 542 -8.98 13.43 9.55
CA ASP A 542 -9.62 13.94 8.32
C ASP A 542 -8.59 14.20 7.22
N TYR A 543 -7.37 14.62 7.57
CA TYR A 543 -6.27 14.73 6.60
C TYR A 543 -5.85 13.38 6.01
N GLN A 544 -5.85 12.28 6.79
CA GLN A 544 -5.59 10.94 6.24
C GLN A 544 -6.63 10.54 5.18
N VAL A 545 -7.93 10.78 5.45
CA VAL A 545 -9.01 10.44 4.51
C VAL A 545 -9.01 11.39 3.31
N TYR A 546 -8.77 12.69 3.52
CA TYR A 546 -8.65 13.69 2.44
C TYR A 546 -7.48 13.40 1.49
N HIS A 547 -6.31 13.04 2.01
CA HIS A 547 -5.16 12.69 1.17
C HIS A 547 -5.41 11.40 0.37
N PHE A 548 -6.03 10.39 1.00
CA PHE A 548 -6.47 9.18 0.29
C PHE A 548 -7.48 9.47 -0.84
N ILE A 549 -8.46 10.35 -0.59
CA ILE A 549 -9.40 10.80 -1.62
C ILE A 549 -8.67 11.51 -2.76
N ARG A 550 -7.79 12.47 -2.45
CA ARG A 550 -7.04 13.25 -3.46
C ARG A 550 -6.16 12.35 -4.33
N GLU A 551 -5.52 11.36 -3.73
CA GLU A 551 -4.71 10.36 -4.45
C GLU A 551 -5.57 9.46 -5.35
N ARG A 552 -6.66 8.90 -4.82
CA ARG A 552 -7.63 8.10 -5.62
C ARG A 552 -8.18 8.91 -6.79
N PHE A 553 -8.55 10.16 -6.55
CA PHE A 553 -9.10 11.05 -7.57
C PHE A 553 -8.08 11.40 -8.66
N HIS A 554 -6.83 11.71 -8.30
CA HIS A 554 -5.75 11.93 -9.26
C HIS A 554 -5.48 10.67 -10.11
N MET A 555 -5.45 9.46 -9.51
CA MET A 555 -5.36 8.21 -10.27
C MET A 555 -6.55 8.03 -11.25
N GLN A 556 -7.78 8.34 -10.81
CA GLN A 556 -8.97 8.25 -11.64
C GLN A 556 -8.91 9.23 -12.83
N LYS A 557 -8.44 10.47 -12.63
CA LYS A 557 -8.20 11.42 -13.74
C LYS A 557 -7.18 10.89 -14.75
N THR A 558 -6.04 10.40 -14.28
CA THR A 558 -4.97 9.86 -15.14
C THR A 558 -5.45 8.65 -15.95
N GLN A 559 -6.23 7.75 -15.34
CA GLN A 559 -6.82 6.59 -16.02
C GLN A 559 -7.86 6.96 -17.09
N LEU A 560 -8.48 8.15 -16.98
CA LEU A 560 -9.47 8.67 -17.92
C LEU A 560 -8.90 9.68 -18.93
N GLY A 561 -7.57 9.91 -18.92
CA GLY A 561 -6.91 10.86 -19.83
C GLY A 561 -7.23 12.34 -19.56
N ILE A 562 -7.72 12.69 -18.37
CA ILE A 562 -8.15 14.05 -18.03
C ILE A 562 -6.94 14.86 -17.54
N GLU A 563 -6.38 15.68 -18.42
CA GLU A 563 -5.22 16.54 -18.14
C GLU A 563 -5.53 17.72 -17.20
N GLU A 564 -4.54 18.10 -16.39
CA GLU A 564 -4.61 19.25 -15.48
C GLU A 564 -4.25 20.55 -16.22
N HIS A 565 -5.28 21.36 -16.55
CA HIS A 565 -5.04 22.77 -16.87
C HIS A 565 -4.61 23.50 -15.59
N VAL A 566 -3.30 23.76 -15.44
CA VAL A 566 -2.75 24.57 -14.35
C VAL A 566 -3.11 26.04 -14.59
N SER A 567 -4.27 26.46 -14.11
CA SER A 567 -4.65 27.87 -14.06
C SER A 567 -3.71 28.62 -13.12
N LEU A 568 -2.79 29.41 -13.70
CA LEU A 568 -1.89 30.32 -12.98
C LEU A 568 -2.70 31.43 -12.30
N ASN A 569 -3.14 31.17 -11.07
CA ASN A 569 -3.75 32.17 -10.19
C ASN A 569 -2.67 33.18 -9.74
N VAL A 570 -2.44 34.20 -10.57
CA VAL A 570 -1.69 35.41 -10.18
C VAL A 570 -2.34 35.98 -8.91
N GLY A 571 -1.50 36.25 -7.90
CA GLY A 571 -1.98 36.59 -6.56
C GLY A 571 -2.80 37.87 -6.52
N LYS A 572 -4.07 37.78 -6.13
CA LYS A 572 -4.82 38.95 -5.65
C LYS A 572 -4.21 39.40 -4.32
N HIS A 573 -3.40 40.45 -4.37
CA HIS A 573 -2.83 41.10 -3.19
C HIS A 573 -3.94 41.60 -2.23
N PRO A 574 -3.64 41.78 -0.93
CA PRO A 574 -4.65 42.17 0.05
C PRO A 574 -5.22 43.57 -0.23
N VAL A 575 -6.54 43.69 -0.23
CA VAL A 575 -7.20 45.01 -0.21
C VAL A 575 -7.04 45.60 1.18
N VAL A 576 -6.13 46.57 1.32
CA VAL A 576 -6.01 47.39 2.53
C VAL A 576 -7.15 48.40 2.58
N SER A 577 -7.72 48.62 3.76
CA SER A 577 -8.84 49.55 4.00
C SER A 577 -8.44 51.01 3.79
N ARG A 578 -9.42 51.84 3.39
CA ARG A 578 -9.24 53.26 3.01
C ARG A 578 -8.50 54.10 4.07
N GLY A 579 -7.47 54.82 3.62
CA GLY A 579 -6.85 55.97 4.29
C GLY A 579 -6.95 57.22 3.43
N ARG A 580 -7.05 58.41 4.05
CA ARG A 580 -7.31 59.72 3.39
C ARG A 580 -6.04 60.27 2.72
N GLY A 581 -6.16 61.05 1.63
CA GLY A 581 -5.02 61.87 1.16
C GLY A 581 -5.11 62.49 -0.25
N TYR A 582 -5.45 63.78 -0.30
CA TYR A 582 -5.08 64.82 -1.28
C TYR A 582 -4.51 64.46 -2.68
N LEU A 583 -5.34 64.72 -3.70
CA LEU A 583 -5.14 65.72 -4.78
C LEU A 583 -3.73 66.33 -5.05
N LEU A 584 -3.50 66.64 -6.34
CA LEU A 584 -2.40 67.47 -6.93
C LEU A 584 -1.03 66.74 -7.11
N SER A 585 -0.21 66.95 -8.17
CA SER A 585 -0.39 67.70 -9.45
C SER A 585 0.84 67.61 -10.40
N TRP A 586 0.75 68.28 -11.58
CA TRP A 586 1.82 68.73 -12.51
C TRP A 586 2.61 67.74 -13.40
N ARG A 587 2.21 67.75 -14.68
CA ARG A 587 2.97 67.95 -15.94
C ARG A 587 4.21 67.09 -16.34
N SER A 588 4.27 66.92 -17.66
CA SER A 588 5.39 66.61 -18.57
C SER A 588 6.32 67.87 -18.75
N PRO A 589 7.28 68.01 -19.71
CA PRO A 589 7.49 67.25 -20.96
C PRO A 589 8.95 67.09 -21.50
N THR A 590 9.03 66.64 -22.77
CA THR A 590 10.02 67.01 -23.82
C THR A 590 11.47 66.48 -23.76
N ASP A 591 12.24 66.35 -24.87
CA ASP A 591 12.02 66.22 -26.34
C ASP A 591 13.43 66.19 -27.03
N ARG A 592 13.51 65.94 -28.35
CA ARG A 592 14.63 66.30 -29.29
C ARG A 592 15.91 65.43 -29.31
N ASN A 593 16.62 65.26 -30.44
CA ASN A 593 16.27 65.34 -31.88
C ASN A 593 17.41 64.78 -32.80
N TRP A 594 17.11 64.70 -34.11
CA TRP A 594 18.03 64.67 -35.27
C TRP A 594 18.75 63.33 -35.61
N LYS A 595 19.13 62.98 -36.87
CA LYS A 595 18.79 63.46 -38.24
C LYS A 595 19.24 62.45 -39.34
N TYR A 596 18.47 62.35 -40.45
CA TYR A 596 18.86 62.31 -41.90
C TYR A 596 20.13 61.58 -42.44
N ARG A 597 20.25 61.07 -43.71
CA ARG A 597 19.34 60.99 -44.90
C ARG A 597 19.96 60.22 -46.14
N LEU A 598 19.18 59.27 -46.70
CA LEU A 598 19.06 58.80 -48.13
C LEU A 598 20.12 58.03 -48.96
N HIS A 599 19.54 57.26 -49.92
CA HIS A 599 20.03 56.67 -51.19
C HIS A 599 20.81 55.34 -51.13
N ARG A 600 20.62 54.36 -52.05
CA ARG A 600 19.94 54.31 -53.39
C ARG A 600 19.00 53.09 -53.58
N GLU A 601 18.05 53.20 -54.53
CA GLU A 601 17.60 52.27 -55.63
C GLU A 601 17.53 50.71 -55.41
N ARG A 602 16.65 49.88 -56.03
CA ARG A 602 15.49 50.02 -56.98
C ARG A 602 14.67 48.68 -57.09
N THR A 603 13.39 48.77 -57.50
CA THR A 603 12.55 47.80 -58.27
C THR A 603 12.45 46.27 -57.96
N PHE A 604 11.25 45.84 -57.50
CA PHE A 604 10.27 44.86 -58.07
C PHE A 604 10.65 43.54 -58.83
N TRP A 605 9.82 42.49 -58.55
CA TRP A 605 9.39 41.28 -59.30
C TRP A 605 9.85 41.02 -60.76
N PRO A 606 10.17 39.75 -61.15
CA PRO A 606 9.19 38.72 -61.62
C PRO A 606 9.36 37.35 -60.89
N ALA A 607 8.48 36.34 -60.92
CA ALA A 607 7.62 35.66 -61.93
C ALA A 607 8.33 34.56 -62.76
N GLY A 608 7.63 33.42 -62.96
CA GLY A 608 8.09 32.24 -63.72
C GLY A 608 8.54 31.04 -62.86
N ALA A 609 8.40 29.76 -63.25
CA ALA A 609 7.26 28.97 -63.74
C ALA A 609 7.79 27.60 -64.26
N VAL A 610 7.16 26.51 -63.80
CA VAL A 610 6.98 25.17 -64.43
C VAL A 610 7.79 24.82 -65.70
N SER A 611 8.58 23.74 -65.66
CA SER A 611 8.39 22.51 -66.50
C SER A 611 9.47 21.43 -66.23
N PRO A 612 9.24 20.15 -66.63
CA PRO A 612 10.17 19.05 -66.41
C PRO A 612 10.86 18.54 -67.70
N GLU A 613 11.92 17.75 -67.54
CA GLU A 613 12.43 16.88 -68.61
C GLU A 613 12.08 15.40 -68.34
N ARG A 614 12.03 14.60 -69.42
CA ARG A 614 11.55 13.20 -69.42
C ARG A 614 12.58 12.26 -70.04
N ASN A 615 12.75 11.12 -69.38
CA ASN A 615 12.80 9.75 -69.92
C ASN A 615 13.78 9.35 -71.06
N TYR A 616 14.00 8.03 -71.11
CA TYR A 616 14.49 7.23 -72.25
C TYR A 616 15.98 7.38 -72.63
N VAL A 617 16.64 6.38 -73.25
CA VAL A 617 16.68 4.92 -72.98
C VAL A 617 17.78 4.32 -73.87
N THR A 618 18.72 3.57 -73.28
CA THR A 618 19.62 2.56 -73.90
C THR A 618 20.49 2.88 -75.13
N GLN A 619 21.67 2.23 -75.19
CA GLN A 619 22.51 1.99 -76.39
C GLN A 619 23.19 3.23 -77.03
N MET A 620 24.34 3.13 -77.73
CA MET A 620 25.26 2.00 -77.94
C MET A 620 26.68 2.50 -78.27
N LYS A 621 27.73 1.83 -77.74
CA LYS A 621 29.13 1.83 -78.26
C LYS A 621 29.85 3.21 -78.26
N ALA A 622 31.16 3.35 -78.43
CA ALA A 622 32.21 2.36 -78.71
C ALA A 622 33.50 2.60 -77.89
N ALA A 623 34.37 1.59 -77.92
CA ALA A 623 35.73 1.49 -77.41
C ALA A 623 36.57 2.80 -77.31
N GLY A 624 37.21 2.99 -76.16
CA GLY A 624 38.25 3.99 -75.93
C GLY A 624 39.01 3.76 -74.61
N GLU A 625 38.40 4.13 -73.49
CA GLU A 625 39.16 4.42 -72.24
C GLU A 625 39.10 3.36 -71.13
N VAL A 626 38.49 2.21 -71.39
CA VAL A 626 38.28 1.13 -70.38
C VAL A 626 39.59 0.65 -69.73
N ARG A 627 40.72 0.68 -70.45
CA ARG A 627 42.02 0.25 -69.92
C ARG A 627 42.59 1.20 -68.86
N LEU A 628 42.40 2.51 -69.00
CA LEU A 628 42.95 3.49 -68.06
C LEU A 628 42.19 3.48 -66.73
N PHE A 629 40.86 3.37 -66.81
CA PHE A 629 40.01 3.31 -65.61
C PHE A 629 40.22 2.01 -64.81
N ILE A 630 40.31 0.85 -65.48
CA ILE A 630 40.64 -0.42 -64.80
C ILE A 630 42.04 -0.37 -64.18
N ALA A 631 43.04 0.21 -64.86
CA ALA A 631 44.37 0.38 -64.29
C ALA A 631 44.35 1.25 -63.02
N LEU A 632 43.60 2.36 -63.01
CA LEU A 632 43.43 3.21 -61.82
C LEU A 632 42.73 2.46 -60.67
N VAL A 633 41.67 1.71 -60.94
CA VAL A 633 40.96 0.91 -59.91
C VAL A 633 41.85 -0.22 -59.35
N VAL A 634 42.64 -0.90 -60.19
CA VAL A 634 43.56 -1.94 -59.74
C VAL A 634 44.74 -1.35 -58.96
N LEU A 635 45.32 -0.23 -59.40
CA LEU A 635 46.43 0.43 -58.71
C LEU A 635 46.00 1.04 -57.36
N THR A 636 44.82 1.66 -57.29
CA THR A 636 44.27 2.15 -56.00
C THR A 636 43.91 0.99 -55.07
N GLY A 637 43.34 -0.10 -55.58
CA GLY A 637 43.11 -1.33 -54.81
C GLY A 637 44.40 -1.94 -54.25
N LEU A 638 45.43 -2.09 -55.09
CA LEU A 638 46.75 -2.59 -54.66
C LEU A 638 47.45 -1.64 -53.67
N TRP A 639 47.32 -0.32 -53.85
CA TRP A 639 47.85 0.65 -52.90
C TRP A 639 47.18 0.54 -51.53
N ILE A 640 45.85 0.37 -51.47
CA ILE A 640 45.12 0.11 -50.22
C ILE A 640 45.57 -1.21 -49.58
N ILE A 641 45.75 -2.28 -50.36
CA ILE A 641 46.25 -3.57 -49.86
C ILE A 641 47.68 -3.44 -49.30
N LEU A 642 48.56 -2.66 -49.95
CA LEU A 642 49.92 -2.39 -49.46
C LEU A 642 49.92 -1.55 -48.17
N GLN A 643 49.05 -0.53 -48.05
CA GLN A 643 48.88 0.22 -46.80
C GLN A 643 48.41 -0.69 -45.64
N LEU A 644 47.56 -1.68 -45.93
CA LEU A 644 47.13 -2.71 -44.97
C LEU A 644 48.21 -3.76 -44.65
N TYR A 645 49.22 -3.94 -45.51
CA TYR A 645 50.33 -4.89 -45.32
C TYR A 645 51.60 -4.30 -44.70
N HIS A 646 51.74 -2.96 -44.65
CA HIS A 646 52.95 -2.28 -44.18
C HIS A 646 52.73 -1.23 -43.07
N THR A 647 51.54 -1.20 -42.45
CA THR A 647 51.41 -0.60 -41.12
C THR A 647 52.00 -1.55 -40.06
N PRO A 648 53.05 -1.17 -39.32
CA PRO A 648 53.64 -2.03 -38.31
C PRO A 648 52.62 -2.27 -37.19
N ARG A 649 52.39 -3.54 -36.86
CA ARG A 649 51.44 -3.97 -35.83
C ARG A 649 52.01 -3.68 -34.43
N GLN A 650 52.01 -2.41 -34.02
CA GLN A 650 52.19 -2.03 -32.62
C GLN A 650 51.16 -2.80 -31.77
N GLU A 651 51.63 -3.42 -30.69
CA GLU A 651 50.78 -4.14 -29.74
C GLU A 651 50.00 -3.15 -28.86
N SER A 652 48.96 -2.55 -29.46
CA SER A 652 48.08 -1.57 -28.82
C SER A 652 47.12 -2.22 -27.81
N THR A 653 47.69 -2.79 -26.74
CA THR A 653 47.04 -3.20 -25.47
C THR A 653 45.67 -3.88 -25.59
N THR A 654 45.56 -4.90 -26.44
CA THR A 654 44.33 -5.67 -26.71
C THR A 654 43.75 -6.49 -25.52
N GLU A 655 44.20 -6.22 -24.29
CA GLU A 655 43.61 -6.75 -23.05
C GLU A 655 42.43 -5.92 -22.52
N ARG A 656 42.27 -4.66 -22.92
CA ARG A 656 41.22 -3.78 -22.35
C ARG A 656 39.81 -4.14 -22.84
N THR A 657 39.67 -4.57 -24.09
CA THR A 657 38.38 -4.81 -24.76
C THR A 657 37.62 -6.11 -24.40
N PRO A 658 38.27 -7.27 -24.15
CA PRO A 658 37.53 -8.52 -23.92
C PRO A 658 36.61 -8.49 -22.68
N ALA A 659 37.04 -7.86 -21.59
CA ALA A 659 36.25 -7.75 -20.36
C ALA A 659 34.99 -6.88 -20.56
N LEU A 660 35.13 -5.74 -21.24
CA LEU A 660 33.99 -4.87 -21.58
C LEU A 660 33.02 -5.54 -22.54
N LEU A 661 33.52 -6.17 -23.62
CA LEU A 661 32.68 -6.89 -24.58
C LEU A 661 31.91 -8.04 -23.90
N LYS A 662 32.54 -8.73 -22.94
CA LYS A 662 31.91 -9.76 -22.11
C LYS A 662 30.88 -9.19 -21.13
N GLN A 663 31.15 -8.07 -20.47
CA GLN A 663 30.15 -7.42 -19.59
C GLN A 663 28.95 -6.93 -20.40
N LYS A 664 29.21 -6.27 -21.54
CA LYS A 664 28.16 -5.75 -22.42
C LYS A 664 27.32 -6.89 -23.01
N SER A 665 27.94 -7.96 -23.51
CA SER A 665 27.19 -9.12 -24.01
C SER A 665 26.38 -9.84 -22.93
N LEU A 666 26.85 -9.88 -21.67
CA LEU A 666 26.08 -10.38 -20.52
C LEU A 666 24.89 -9.47 -20.14
N VAL A 667 25.04 -8.15 -20.28
CA VAL A 667 23.98 -7.16 -20.06
C VAL A 667 22.95 -7.23 -21.18
N ASP A 668 23.38 -7.16 -22.44
CA ASP A 668 22.52 -7.29 -23.60
C ASP A 668 21.81 -8.65 -23.63
N ALA A 669 22.46 -9.74 -23.20
CA ALA A 669 21.82 -11.04 -23.05
C ALA A 669 20.68 -11.05 -22.04
N ARG A 670 20.82 -10.35 -20.91
CA ARG A 670 19.74 -10.24 -19.90
C ARG A 670 18.63 -9.28 -20.33
N LEU A 671 18.94 -8.28 -21.14
CA LEU A 671 17.97 -7.29 -21.64
C LEU A 671 17.24 -7.73 -22.92
N ARG A 672 17.75 -8.74 -23.66
CA ARG A 672 17.07 -9.31 -24.86
C ARG A 672 15.70 -9.88 -24.53
N ASP A 673 15.63 -10.74 -23.52
CA ASP A 673 14.40 -11.44 -23.15
C ASP A 673 13.37 -10.46 -22.56
N LYS A 674 13.83 -9.53 -21.72
CA LYS A 674 13.01 -8.49 -21.11
C LYS A 674 13.85 -7.27 -20.71
N PRO A 675 13.73 -6.12 -21.42
CA PRO A 675 14.48 -4.91 -21.09
C PRO A 675 13.86 -4.15 -19.91
N LEU A 676 13.98 -4.68 -18.70
CA LEU A 676 13.58 -4.05 -17.44
C LEU A 676 14.80 -3.84 -16.52
N VAL A 677 15.09 -2.59 -16.20
CA VAL A 677 16.13 -2.19 -15.25
C VAL A 677 15.51 -1.75 -13.93
N PHE A 678 16.04 -2.23 -12.80
CA PHE A 678 15.55 -1.89 -11.46
C PHE A 678 16.60 -1.07 -10.69
N TYR A 679 16.27 0.18 -10.38
CA TYR A 679 17.06 1.07 -9.53
C TYR A 679 16.52 1.06 -8.09
N ASN A 680 17.06 0.17 -7.24
CA ASN A 680 16.63 0.07 -5.84
C ASN A 680 17.33 1.11 -4.94
N ARG A 681 17.09 2.40 -5.24
CA ARG A 681 17.86 3.57 -4.78
C ARG A 681 18.17 3.55 -3.26
N VAL A 682 19.46 3.68 -2.92
CA VAL A 682 19.88 3.89 -1.52
C VAL A 682 19.56 5.34 -1.09
N PRO A 683 18.92 5.58 0.07
CA PRO A 683 18.61 6.91 0.56
C PRO A 683 19.86 7.80 0.69
N LYS A 684 19.70 9.09 0.39
CA LYS A 684 20.74 10.14 0.54
C LYS A 684 21.98 10.00 -0.37
N CYS A 685 21.98 9.03 -1.29
CA CYS A 685 23.04 8.79 -2.27
C CYS A 685 22.68 9.42 -3.63
N GLY A 686 22.43 10.74 -3.67
CA GLY A 686 22.12 11.48 -4.91
C GLY A 686 20.78 11.17 -5.58
N SER A 687 19.94 10.33 -4.97
CA SER A 687 18.75 9.71 -5.59
C SER A 687 17.86 10.65 -6.39
N ASN A 688 17.50 11.84 -5.88
CA ASN A 688 16.60 12.77 -6.56
C ASN A 688 17.23 13.38 -7.83
N SER A 689 18.55 13.62 -7.82
CA SER A 689 19.30 14.06 -8.99
C SER A 689 19.27 12.99 -10.09
N MET A 690 19.37 11.72 -9.70
CA MET A 690 19.18 10.58 -10.59
C MET A 690 17.75 10.53 -11.16
N LEU A 691 16.70 10.80 -10.38
CA LEU A 691 15.32 10.89 -10.90
C LEU A 691 15.17 12.00 -11.96
N ILE A 692 15.70 13.19 -11.69
CA ILE A 692 15.62 14.34 -12.61
C ILE A 692 16.31 13.99 -13.94
N LEU A 693 17.46 13.32 -13.89
CA LEU A 693 18.16 12.81 -15.07
C LEU A 693 17.35 11.71 -15.78
N LEU A 694 16.85 10.70 -15.06
CA LEU A 694 16.08 9.59 -15.61
C LEU A 694 14.79 10.05 -16.31
N ARG A 695 14.08 11.06 -15.77
CA ARG A 695 12.92 11.70 -16.43
C ARG A 695 13.28 12.34 -17.77
N LYS A 696 14.45 12.98 -17.88
CA LYS A 696 14.93 13.56 -19.15
C LYS A 696 15.39 12.46 -20.12
N LEU A 697 16.04 11.41 -19.64
CA LEU A 697 16.50 10.28 -20.46
C LEU A 697 15.36 9.40 -20.97
N ALA A 698 14.30 9.18 -20.19
CA ALA A 698 13.11 8.43 -20.61
C ALA A 698 12.49 9.00 -21.90
N LYS A 699 12.38 10.34 -21.96
CA LYS A 699 11.89 11.08 -23.13
C LYS A 699 12.87 11.04 -24.31
N LYS A 700 14.18 11.08 -24.03
CA LYS A 700 15.26 11.14 -25.03
C LYS A 700 15.56 9.79 -25.69
N ASN A 701 15.48 8.70 -24.92
CA ASN A 701 15.88 7.35 -25.29
C ASN A 701 14.68 6.39 -25.37
N HIS A 702 13.45 6.92 -25.32
CA HIS A 702 12.18 6.22 -25.58
C HIS A 702 11.94 4.96 -24.72
N PHE A 703 12.16 5.06 -23.42
CA PHE A 703 11.81 4.01 -22.44
C PHE A 703 10.81 4.52 -21.40
N ALA A 704 9.97 3.64 -20.86
CA ALA A 704 9.04 4.01 -19.80
C ALA A 704 9.77 4.14 -18.45
N PHE A 705 9.57 5.25 -17.75
CA PHE A 705 10.13 5.46 -16.41
C PHE A 705 9.03 5.40 -15.36
N HIS A 706 9.15 4.45 -14.44
CA HIS A 706 8.19 4.19 -13.38
C HIS A 706 8.79 4.63 -12.04
N GLU A 707 8.22 5.69 -11.46
CA GLU A 707 8.66 6.27 -10.19
C GLU A 707 7.76 5.86 -9.04
N ASP A 708 8.37 5.52 -7.91
CA ASP A 708 7.65 5.30 -6.66
C ASP A 708 7.47 6.61 -5.88
N ARG A 709 6.21 6.96 -5.63
CA ARG A 709 5.81 8.13 -4.84
C ARG A 709 5.90 7.89 -3.33
N VAL A 710 6.15 6.66 -2.88
CA VAL A 710 6.41 6.34 -1.46
C VAL A 710 7.90 6.62 -1.14
N TYR A 711 8.12 7.35 -0.04
CA TYR A 711 9.46 7.74 0.44
C TYR A 711 9.88 6.96 1.70
N VAL A 712 9.23 5.85 1.98
CA VAL A 712 9.52 4.93 3.09
C VAL A 712 10.37 3.78 2.55
N ILE A 713 11.30 3.27 3.37
CA ILE A 713 12.02 2.03 3.07
C ILE A 713 11.06 0.88 3.36
N GLU A 714 10.45 0.31 2.32
CA GLU A 714 9.52 -0.80 2.50
C GLU A 714 10.26 -2.11 2.79
N THR A 715 9.77 -2.84 3.78
CA THR A 715 10.27 -4.14 4.21
C THR A 715 9.13 -5.14 4.13
N PHE A 716 9.05 -5.85 3.01
CA PHE A 716 8.01 -6.83 2.77
C PHE A 716 8.30 -8.16 3.49
N GLU A 717 7.26 -8.82 3.97
CA GLU A 717 7.33 -10.25 4.31
C GLU A 717 7.18 -11.13 3.05
N ALA A 718 7.32 -12.46 3.21
CA ALA A 718 7.61 -13.37 2.10
C ALA A 718 6.50 -13.50 1.04
N ASP A 719 5.25 -13.29 1.45
CA ASP A 719 4.03 -13.28 0.64
C ASP A 719 3.80 -11.94 -0.07
N GLU A 720 4.03 -10.82 0.61
CA GLU A 720 4.05 -9.48 -0.01
C GLU A 720 5.09 -9.40 -1.14
N LEU A 721 6.27 -10.01 -0.95
CA LEU A 721 7.30 -10.12 -1.98
C LEU A 721 6.83 -10.87 -3.24
N GLN A 722 5.95 -11.86 -3.10
CA GLN A 722 5.37 -12.59 -4.25
C GLN A 722 4.50 -11.66 -5.10
N ILE A 723 3.58 -10.92 -4.46
CA ILE A 723 2.70 -9.96 -5.12
C ILE A 723 3.51 -8.82 -5.74
N TYR A 724 4.50 -8.31 -5.00
CA TYR A 724 5.33 -7.21 -5.46
C TYR A 724 6.21 -7.59 -6.67
N THR A 725 6.83 -8.76 -6.65
CA THR A 725 7.62 -9.24 -7.80
C THR A 725 6.74 -9.54 -9.01
N GLU A 726 5.49 -9.99 -8.83
CA GLU A 726 4.52 -10.15 -9.91
C GLU A 726 4.14 -8.82 -10.56
N LEU A 727 3.88 -7.78 -9.75
CA LEU A 727 3.55 -6.42 -10.21
C LEU A 727 4.72 -5.80 -11.00
N VAL A 728 5.94 -5.87 -10.46
CA VAL A 728 7.14 -5.38 -11.16
C VAL A 728 7.42 -6.22 -12.41
N ASN A 729 7.08 -7.51 -12.41
CA ASN A 729 7.18 -8.35 -13.60
C ASN A 729 6.10 -8.05 -14.66
N ARG A 730 5.05 -7.28 -14.36
CA ARG A 730 4.04 -6.80 -15.34
C ARG A 730 4.30 -5.41 -15.90
N LEU A 731 5.34 -4.70 -15.46
CA LEU A 731 5.68 -3.39 -16.03
C LEU A 731 6.02 -3.51 -17.53
N PRO A 732 5.57 -2.54 -18.37
CA PRO A 732 5.90 -2.52 -19.80
C PRO A 732 7.40 -2.34 -20.01
N THR A 733 7.92 -2.78 -21.15
CA THR A 733 9.36 -2.71 -21.47
C THR A 733 9.60 -2.25 -22.91
N PRO A 734 10.67 -1.49 -23.21
CA PRO A 734 11.80 -1.15 -22.35
C PRO A 734 11.45 -0.15 -21.25
N SER A 735 11.92 -0.40 -20.02
CA SER A 735 11.66 0.48 -18.88
C SER A 735 12.72 0.47 -17.79
N ILE A 736 12.71 1.55 -17.02
CA ILE A 736 13.41 1.66 -15.74
C ILE A 736 12.34 1.84 -14.66
N TYR A 737 12.44 1.04 -13.61
CA TYR A 737 11.62 1.18 -12.40
C TYR A 737 12.52 1.49 -11.20
N GLU A 738 12.06 2.35 -10.31
CA GLU A 738 12.84 2.79 -9.15
C GLU A 738 12.02 2.77 -7.85
N LYS A 739 12.65 2.34 -6.74
CA LYS A 739 12.03 2.30 -5.40
C LYS A 739 13.09 2.33 -4.29
N GLN A 740 12.73 2.86 -3.10
CA GLN A 740 13.53 2.70 -1.88
C GLN A 740 13.29 1.32 -1.25
N ILE A 741 13.98 0.29 -1.72
CA ILE A 741 13.76 -1.10 -1.27
C ILE A 741 15.07 -1.90 -1.25
N PHE A 742 15.18 -2.88 -0.35
CA PHE A 742 16.32 -3.80 -0.34
C PHE A 742 16.29 -4.73 -1.56
N TYR A 743 17.42 -5.37 -1.88
CA TYR A 743 17.52 -6.34 -2.98
C TYR A 743 16.48 -7.48 -2.89
N ILE A 744 15.96 -7.91 -4.05
CA ILE A 744 14.99 -8.99 -4.19
C ILE A 744 15.48 -9.96 -5.28
N ASP A 745 15.42 -11.26 -4.96
CA ASP A 745 15.71 -12.35 -5.88
C ASP A 745 14.41 -12.86 -6.50
N PHE A 746 13.98 -12.21 -7.59
CA PHE A 746 12.71 -12.46 -8.30
C PHE A 746 12.52 -13.94 -8.70
N ARG A 747 13.63 -14.66 -8.89
CA ARG A 747 13.63 -16.08 -9.26
C ARG A 747 13.12 -16.97 -8.13
N ARG A 748 13.26 -16.56 -6.86
CA ARG A 748 12.63 -17.23 -5.71
C ARG A 748 11.09 -17.17 -5.76
N HIS A 749 10.55 -16.23 -6.52
CA HIS A 749 9.13 -15.98 -6.72
C HIS A 749 8.61 -16.45 -8.09
N GLY A 750 9.43 -17.18 -8.86
CA GLY A 750 9.08 -17.69 -10.19
C GLY A 750 9.19 -16.66 -11.33
N PHE A 751 9.70 -15.45 -11.06
CA PHE A 751 9.82 -14.38 -12.06
C PHE A 751 11.26 -14.17 -12.55
N GLN A 752 11.37 -13.58 -13.74
CA GLN A 752 12.67 -13.23 -14.32
C GLN A 752 13.34 -12.14 -13.49
N GLN A 753 14.65 -12.28 -13.26
CA GLN A 753 15.44 -11.28 -12.53
C GLN A 753 15.64 -10.03 -13.41
N PRO A 754 15.11 -8.84 -13.03
CA PRO A 754 15.42 -7.61 -13.74
C PRO A 754 16.89 -7.22 -13.53
N LEU A 755 17.44 -6.41 -14.42
CA LEU A 755 18.84 -6.00 -14.32
C LEU A 755 18.97 -4.84 -13.31
N TYR A 756 19.73 -5.05 -12.23
CA TYR A 756 19.82 -4.04 -11.18
C TYR A 756 20.89 -2.98 -11.47
N ILE A 757 20.63 -1.74 -11.05
CA ILE A 757 21.62 -0.66 -10.92
C ILE A 757 21.50 0.01 -9.56
N ASN A 758 22.58 0.65 -9.09
CA ASN A 758 22.48 1.54 -7.92
C ASN A 758 23.53 2.65 -7.94
N LEU A 759 23.39 3.58 -6.99
CA LEU A 759 24.32 4.66 -6.72
C LEU A 759 24.48 4.77 -5.21
N VAL A 760 25.69 4.61 -4.71
CA VAL A 760 26.02 4.73 -3.28
C VAL A 760 26.79 6.03 -3.00
N ARG A 761 27.12 6.26 -1.74
CA ARG A 761 27.89 7.41 -1.24
C ARG A 761 28.73 6.91 -0.06
N GLU A 762 29.85 7.57 0.23
CA GLU A 762 30.69 7.24 1.39
C GLU A 762 29.83 7.12 2.68
N PRO A 763 29.98 6.07 3.50
CA PRO A 763 29.01 5.75 4.56
C PRO A 763 28.80 6.83 5.62
N LEU A 764 29.85 7.54 6.04
CA LEU A 764 29.77 8.65 6.99
C LEU A 764 29.10 9.86 6.33
N GLU A 765 29.48 10.19 5.09
CA GLU A 765 28.86 11.27 4.31
C GLU A 765 27.35 11.02 4.07
N ARG A 766 26.95 9.76 3.84
CA ARG A 766 25.54 9.32 3.82
C ARG A 766 24.87 9.57 5.17
N ARG A 767 25.49 9.11 6.27
CA ARG A 767 24.95 9.17 7.64
C ARG A 767 24.75 10.61 8.11
N VAL A 768 25.74 11.49 7.88
CA VAL A 768 25.65 12.94 8.16
C VAL A 768 24.55 13.59 7.32
N SER A 769 24.45 13.24 6.02
CA SER A 769 23.39 13.78 5.16
C SER A 769 22.00 13.31 5.57
N TRP A 770 21.85 12.09 6.08
CA TRP A 770 20.60 11.56 6.66
C TRP A 770 20.22 12.31 7.94
N TYR A 771 21.17 12.48 8.87
CA TYR A 771 20.96 13.16 10.16
C TYR A 771 20.38 14.57 9.97
N TYR A 772 21.07 15.43 9.22
CA TYR A 772 20.62 16.80 8.99
C TYR A 772 19.34 16.87 8.15
N TYR A 773 19.03 15.85 7.33
CA TYR A 773 17.78 15.80 6.57
C TYR A 773 16.58 15.44 7.44
N ILE A 774 16.71 14.53 8.41
CA ILE A 774 15.63 14.22 9.33
C ILE A 774 15.40 15.31 10.38
N ARG A 775 16.31 16.29 10.52
CA ARG A 775 16.15 17.50 11.36
C ARG A 775 15.74 18.77 10.59
N PHE A 776 16.19 18.97 9.34
CA PHE A 776 16.03 20.24 8.62
C PHE A 776 15.49 20.14 7.17
N GLY A 777 15.24 18.94 6.65
CA GLY A 777 14.64 18.76 5.31
C GLY A 777 15.55 19.18 4.14
N ARG A 778 14.97 19.83 3.11
CA ARG A 778 15.67 20.34 1.92
C ARG A 778 15.24 21.76 1.58
N VAL A 779 16.03 22.44 0.76
CA VAL A 779 15.75 23.81 0.29
C VAL A 779 14.37 23.91 -0.38
N SER A 780 14.04 23.02 -1.31
CA SER A 780 12.73 22.96 -1.99
C SER A 780 11.54 22.51 -1.13
N HIS A 781 11.79 21.79 -0.03
CA HIS A 781 10.74 21.25 0.83
C HIS A 781 11.14 21.35 2.31
N ARG A 782 10.75 22.47 2.93
CA ARG A 782 10.79 22.69 4.40
C ARG A 782 9.57 22.08 5.10
N ALA A 783 9.02 20.98 4.57
CA ALA A 783 7.90 20.25 5.18
C ALA A 783 8.41 19.39 6.34
N LEU A 784 7.55 19.15 7.33
CA LEU A 784 7.94 18.72 8.67
C LEU A 784 8.89 17.49 8.67
N PRO A 785 10.12 17.65 9.20
CA PRO A 785 10.93 16.55 9.71
C PRO A 785 10.21 15.87 10.90
N ARG A 786 10.80 14.84 11.52
CA ARG A 786 10.18 14.22 12.71
C ARG A 786 9.96 15.27 13.80
N ASN A 787 8.98 15.05 14.69
CA ASN A 787 8.71 15.90 15.86
C ASN A 787 9.85 15.84 16.89
N PHE A 788 10.97 16.49 16.54
CA PHE A 788 12.10 16.74 17.41
C PHE A 788 11.82 17.98 18.26
N SER A 789 12.17 17.92 19.53
CA SER A 789 12.21 19.07 20.43
C SER A 789 13.21 20.13 19.94
N GLN A 790 13.13 21.35 20.47
CA GLN A 790 14.12 22.40 20.16
C GLN A 790 15.55 21.99 20.55
N GLN A 791 15.71 21.16 21.59
CA GLN A 791 17.00 20.61 22.01
C GLN A 791 17.53 19.59 20.99
N GLU A 792 16.68 18.66 20.53
CA GLU A 792 17.05 17.70 19.47
C GLU A 792 17.32 18.39 18.12
N MET A 793 16.61 19.49 17.79
CA MET A 793 16.91 20.29 16.59
C MET A 793 18.23 21.06 16.70
N ALA A 794 18.64 21.49 17.90
CA ALA A 794 19.90 22.19 18.12
C ALA A 794 21.12 21.24 18.14
N GLN A 795 20.91 19.97 18.47
CA GLN A 795 21.97 18.98 18.66
C GLN A 795 22.85 18.82 17.41
N THR A 796 24.18 18.88 17.57
CA THR A 796 25.12 18.61 16.49
C THR A 796 25.30 17.09 16.25
N PHE A 797 25.78 16.73 15.05
CA PHE A 797 26.09 15.32 14.76
C PHE A 797 27.18 14.76 15.68
N ASP A 798 28.15 15.60 16.07
CA ASP A 798 29.20 15.28 17.03
C ASP A 798 28.63 14.96 18.42
N GLU A 799 27.76 15.81 18.97
CA GLU A 799 27.04 15.53 20.22
C GLU A 799 26.22 14.23 20.13
N CYS A 800 25.52 14.02 19.03
CA CYS A 800 24.76 12.79 18.80
C CYS A 800 25.64 11.52 18.84
N VAL A 801 26.84 11.60 18.27
CA VAL A 801 27.83 10.50 18.28
C VAL A 801 28.45 10.28 19.65
N PHE A 802 28.82 11.35 20.36
CA PHE A 802 29.43 11.29 21.71
C PHE A 802 28.43 10.84 22.78
N ASN A 803 27.19 11.33 22.74
CA ASN A 803 26.10 10.92 23.65
C ASN A 803 25.51 9.54 23.28
N ASN A 804 26.00 8.91 22.19
CA ASN A 804 25.51 7.65 21.64
C ASN A 804 23.98 7.60 21.46
N ALA A 805 23.39 8.69 20.99
CA ALA A 805 21.96 8.80 20.71
C ALA A 805 21.54 7.79 19.62
N TRP A 806 20.26 7.39 19.60
CA TRP A 806 19.79 6.33 18.69
C TRP A 806 19.97 6.70 17.20
N GLU A 807 20.00 8.00 16.85
CA GLU A 807 20.34 8.46 15.50
C GLU A 807 21.81 8.25 15.11
N CYS A 808 22.72 7.96 16.04
CA CYS A 808 24.17 7.87 15.82
C CYS A 808 24.86 6.64 16.42
N ASP A 809 24.14 5.84 17.21
CA ASP A 809 24.58 4.58 17.80
C ASP A 809 24.99 3.51 16.75
N ALA A 810 25.81 2.55 17.20
CA ALA A 810 26.31 1.42 16.43
C ALA A 810 25.31 0.26 16.29
N GLN A 811 24.38 0.09 17.22
CA GLN A 811 23.37 -0.98 17.22
C GLN A 811 22.05 -0.55 16.56
N GLY A 812 21.83 0.77 16.39
CA GLY A 812 20.69 1.34 15.66
C GLY A 812 20.57 0.86 14.21
N GLN A 813 19.34 0.77 13.70
CA GLN A 813 18.95 0.19 12.39
C GLN A 813 19.67 0.76 11.14
N GLU A 814 20.36 1.90 11.28
CA GLU A 814 21.06 2.62 10.20
C GLU A 814 22.56 2.33 10.12
N SER A 815 23.15 1.58 11.06
CA SER A 815 24.61 1.37 11.13
C SER A 815 25.20 0.47 10.03
N PHE A 816 24.35 -0.29 9.33
CA PHE A 816 24.72 -1.16 8.21
C PHE A 816 23.70 -1.08 7.05
N LEU A 817 23.10 0.10 6.83
CA LEU A 817 22.00 0.26 5.88
C LEU A 817 22.41 -0.06 4.43
N MET A 818 23.60 0.35 4.00
CA MET A 818 24.09 0.06 2.63
C MET A 818 24.23 -1.46 2.44
N THR A 819 24.83 -2.14 3.42
CA THR A 819 24.94 -3.60 3.48
C THR A 819 23.57 -4.26 3.36
N LYS A 820 22.58 -3.79 4.13
CA LYS A 820 21.20 -4.29 4.11
C LYS A 820 20.54 -4.13 2.74
N TYR A 821 20.74 -2.99 2.07
CA TYR A 821 20.21 -2.72 0.72
C TYR A 821 20.68 -3.71 -0.34
N PHE A 822 21.95 -4.11 -0.33
CA PHE A 822 22.50 -5.07 -1.29
C PHE A 822 22.34 -6.53 -0.85
N CYS A 823 22.32 -6.81 0.46
CA CYS A 823 22.06 -8.15 1.00
C CYS A 823 20.61 -8.61 0.70
N GLY A 824 19.63 -7.71 0.85
CA GLY A 824 18.23 -7.97 0.51
C GLY A 824 17.37 -8.40 1.70
N HIS A 825 16.32 -9.14 1.40
CA HIS A 825 15.28 -9.55 2.37
C HIS A 825 15.61 -10.84 3.15
N ASP A 826 16.77 -11.46 2.90
CA ASP A 826 17.14 -12.73 3.53
C ASP A 826 17.32 -12.59 5.06
N SER A 827 17.12 -13.68 5.78
CA SER A 827 17.20 -13.76 7.25
C SER A 827 18.51 -13.20 7.81
N ILE A 828 19.63 -13.50 7.17
CA ILE A 828 20.97 -13.00 7.51
C ILE A 828 21.12 -11.49 7.35
N CYS A 829 20.33 -10.87 6.48
CA CYS A 829 20.34 -9.42 6.22
C CYS A 829 19.59 -8.63 7.31
N ARG A 830 18.83 -9.30 8.18
CA ARG A 830 18.06 -8.65 9.26
C ARG A 830 18.94 -8.14 10.41
N LYS A 831 20.24 -8.53 10.50
CA LYS A 831 21.19 -8.14 11.57
C LYS A 831 22.59 -7.79 11.02
N PRO A 832 23.36 -6.90 11.67
CA PRO A 832 24.72 -6.57 11.27
C PRO A 832 25.66 -7.76 11.50
N CYS A 833 26.16 -8.37 10.42
CA CYS A 833 27.09 -9.50 10.47
C CYS A 833 27.93 -9.58 9.18
N GLN A 834 29.08 -10.27 9.24
CA GLN A 834 29.94 -10.44 8.07
C GLN A 834 29.27 -11.27 6.95
N LEU A 835 28.38 -12.20 7.31
CA LEU A 835 27.59 -12.97 6.32
C LEU A 835 26.68 -12.06 5.48
N ALA A 836 26.14 -10.99 6.05
CA ALA A 836 25.36 -10.00 5.31
C ALA A 836 26.25 -9.18 4.35
N VAL A 837 27.50 -8.87 4.73
CA VAL A 837 28.49 -8.21 3.86
C VAL A 837 28.87 -9.10 2.68
N GLU A 838 29.18 -10.38 2.91
CA GLU A 838 29.53 -11.28 1.79
C GLU A 838 28.33 -11.59 0.90
N LYS A 839 27.10 -11.68 1.45
CA LYS A 839 25.88 -11.80 0.65
C LYS A 839 25.60 -10.53 -0.17
N ALA A 840 25.83 -9.34 0.39
CA ALA A 840 25.76 -8.09 -0.36
C ALA A 840 26.76 -8.07 -1.53
N LYS A 841 28.04 -8.40 -1.28
CA LYS A 841 29.07 -8.50 -2.32
C LYS A 841 28.71 -9.54 -3.39
N GLU A 842 28.17 -10.70 -3.01
CA GLU A 842 27.68 -11.72 -3.95
C GLU A 842 26.53 -11.21 -4.84
N ASN A 843 25.50 -10.60 -4.25
CA ASN A 843 24.35 -10.06 -4.98
C ASN A 843 24.78 -8.94 -5.95
N ILE A 844 25.68 -8.05 -5.49
CA ILE A 844 26.31 -7.02 -6.34
C ILE A 844 26.95 -7.67 -7.56
N ARG A 845 27.85 -8.65 -7.38
CA ARG A 845 28.54 -9.36 -8.48
C ARG A 845 27.56 -10.04 -9.45
N ARG A 846 26.51 -10.69 -8.93
CA ARG A 846 25.61 -11.54 -9.73
C ARG A 846 24.49 -10.79 -10.43
N HIS A 847 23.96 -9.71 -9.85
CA HIS A 847 22.69 -9.10 -10.26
C HIS A 847 22.77 -7.62 -10.66
N TYR A 848 23.76 -6.88 -10.18
CA TYR A 848 23.93 -5.47 -10.52
C TYR A 848 24.87 -5.30 -11.73
N ALA A 849 24.42 -4.60 -12.77
CA ALA A 849 25.24 -4.26 -13.94
C ALA A 849 26.33 -3.24 -13.59
N VAL A 850 25.90 -2.11 -13.02
CA VAL A 850 26.76 -1.01 -12.58
C VAL A 850 26.27 -0.55 -11.21
N VAL A 851 27.20 -0.32 -10.28
CA VAL A 851 26.95 0.43 -9.05
C VAL A 851 28.01 1.52 -8.98
N GLY A 852 27.59 2.78 -9.01
CA GLY A 852 28.50 3.93 -8.93
C GLY A 852 28.64 4.47 -7.52
N VAL A 853 29.65 5.34 -7.33
CA VAL A 853 29.81 6.18 -6.14
C VAL A 853 29.42 7.63 -6.50
N LEU A 854 28.68 8.30 -5.62
CA LEU A 854 28.16 9.67 -5.82
C LEU A 854 29.28 10.70 -5.97
N GLU A 855 30.40 10.43 -5.31
CA GLU A 855 31.65 11.17 -5.35
C GLU A 855 32.22 11.27 -6.78
N GLU A 856 31.87 10.32 -7.66
CA GLU A 856 32.34 10.20 -9.04
C GLU A 856 31.14 10.15 -10.03
N PHE A 857 30.06 10.86 -9.72
CA PHE A 857 28.78 10.74 -10.45
C PHE A 857 28.88 10.98 -11.97
N SER A 858 29.75 11.90 -12.42
CA SER A 858 29.98 12.13 -13.86
C SER A 858 30.52 10.86 -14.55
N SER A 859 31.57 10.28 -13.98
CA SER A 859 32.17 9.02 -14.45
C SER A 859 31.20 7.84 -14.37
N PHE A 860 30.26 7.85 -13.42
CA PHE A 860 29.19 6.84 -13.35
C PHE A 860 28.20 6.92 -14.52
N LEU A 861 27.87 8.13 -14.99
CA LEU A 861 27.04 8.30 -16.18
C LEU A 861 27.78 7.87 -17.46
N LYS A 862 29.07 8.22 -17.59
CA LYS A 862 29.94 7.71 -18.67
C LYS A 862 29.95 6.16 -18.69
N VAL A 863 30.01 5.51 -17.52
CA VAL A 863 29.97 4.03 -17.41
C VAL A 863 28.60 3.45 -17.80
N LEU A 864 27.50 4.05 -17.34
CA LEU A 864 26.15 3.62 -17.73
C LEU A 864 25.90 3.73 -19.23
N GLU A 865 26.46 4.74 -19.91
CA GLU A 865 26.38 4.90 -21.36
C GLU A 865 27.09 3.78 -22.13
N GLY A 866 28.29 3.39 -21.71
CA GLY A 866 29.03 2.30 -22.35
C GLY A 866 28.36 0.93 -22.15
N VAL A 867 27.76 0.71 -20.96
CA VAL A 867 27.20 -0.59 -20.54
C VAL A 867 25.73 -0.77 -20.94
N MET A 868 24.92 0.29 -20.92
CA MET A 868 23.48 0.25 -21.25
C MET A 868 23.06 1.46 -22.11
N PRO A 869 23.58 1.60 -23.34
CA PRO A 869 23.31 2.75 -24.20
C PRO A 869 21.83 2.89 -24.60
N GLN A 870 21.04 1.80 -24.64
CA GLN A 870 19.60 1.85 -24.93
C GLN A 870 18.80 2.61 -23.87
N PHE A 871 19.32 2.70 -22.63
CA PHE A 871 18.73 3.49 -21.55
C PHE A 871 19.45 4.82 -21.34
N PHE A 872 20.78 4.84 -21.42
CA PHE A 872 21.59 5.94 -20.88
C PHE A 872 22.27 6.86 -21.91
N ARG A 873 22.20 6.62 -23.22
CA ARG A 873 22.92 7.41 -24.25
C ARG A 873 22.86 8.93 -24.03
N GLY A 874 24.03 9.56 -23.87
CA GLY A 874 24.24 10.97 -23.52
C GLY A 874 23.63 11.40 -22.19
N ALA A 875 23.68 10.55 -21.17
CA ALA A 875 23.36 10.86 -19.78
C ALA A 875 24.33 11.90 -19.21
N HIS A 876 25.62 11.77 -19.50
CA HIS A 876 26.65 12.74 -19.16
C HIS A 876 26.31 14.14 -19.69
N ASP A 877 25.96 14.26 -20.98
CA ASP A 877 25.67 15.57 -21.59
C ASP A 877 24.33 16.14 -21.11
N THR A 878 23.34 15.27 -20.87
CA THR A 878 22.07 15.68 -20.25
C THR A 878 22.27 16.11 -18.80
N TRP A 879 23.22 15.52 -18.08
CA TRP A 879 23.60 15.92 -16.72
C TRP A 879 24.38 17.23 -16.70
N ASN A 880 25.35 17.43 -17.60
CA ASN A 880 26.10 18.69 -17.70
C ASN A 880 25.17 19.89 -17.97
N LYS A 881 24.11 19.67 -18.77
CA LYS A 881 23.01 20.64 -18.99
C LYS A 881 22.05 20.79 -17.79
N ILE A 882 22.02 19.86 -16.84
CA ILE A 882 21.33 20.01 -15.56
C ILE A 882 22.22 20.78 -14.56
N THR A 883 23.54 20.55 -14.53
CA THR A 883 24.45 21.26 -13.62
C THR A 883 24.68 22.73 -13.96
N GLN A 884 24.42 23.13 -15.20
CA GLN A 884 24.37 24.54 -15.61
C GLN A 884 23.13 25.27 -15.05
N ASP A 885 22.07 24.53 -14.71
CA ASP A 885 20.91 25.03 -13.96
C ASP A 885 21.17 24.80 -12.46
N THR A 886 21.91 25.74 -11.87
CA THR A 886 22.35 25.65 -10.47
C THR A 886 21.17 25.60 -9.49
N GLU A 887 20.11 26.35 -9.76
CA GLU A 887 18.94 26.45 -8.87
C GLU A 887 18.27 25.08 -8.68
N LEU A 888 18.05 24.31 -9.76
CA LEU A 888 17.44 22.98 -9.69
C LEU A 888 18.21 22.01 -8.76
N LEU A 889 19.55 22.14 -8.67
CA LEU A 889 20.37 21.27 -7.84
C LEU A 889 20.54 21.78 -6.41
N GLU A 890 20.64 23.09 -6.20
CA GLU A 890 20.66 23.68 -4.85
C GLU A 890 19.34 23.44 -4.11
N GLN A 891 18.21 23.52 -4.82
CA GLN A 891 16.89 23.13 -4.33
C GLN A 891 16.84 21.71 -3.74
N GLN A 892 17.72 20.79 -4.17
CA GLN A 892 17.79 19.41 -3.64
C GLN A 892 18.78 19.20 -2.48
N ARG A 893 19.58 20.21 -2.12
CA ARG A 893 20.53 20.11 -1.00
C ARG A 893 19.80 20.02 0.36
N THR A 894 20.47 19.40 1.32
CA THR A 894 20.00 19.29 2.72
C THR A 894 20.38 20.56 3.47
N VAL A 895 19.41 21.17 4.18
CA VAL A 895 19.57 22.45 4.86
C VAL A 895 20.40 22.29 6.15
N ASN A 896 21.11 23.34 6.57
CA ASN A 896 21.87 23.43 7.83
C ASN A 896 22.77 22.20 8.09
N ARG A 897 23.49 21.76 7.04
CA ARG A 897 24.46 20.67 7.13
C ARG A 897 25.81 21.20 7.59
N PHE A 898 26.36 20.62 8.66
CA PHE A 898 27.73 20.87 9.12
C PHE A 898 28.62 19.63 8.88
N PRO A 899 29.95 19.79 8.73
CA PRO A 899 30.89 18.67 8.68
C PRO A 899 31.17 18.12 10.10
N PRO A 900 31.37 16.80 10.27
CA PRO A 900 31.73 16.22 11.56
C PRO A 900 33.19 16.52 11.94
N SER A 901 33.51 16.56 13.24
CA SER A 901 34.92 16.66 13.68
C SER A 901 35.74 15.40 13.33
N LEU A 902 37.06 15.53 13.31
CA LEU A 902 37.99 14.41 13.08
C LEU A 902 37.81 13.28 14.13
N ARG A 903 37.44 13.61 15.37
CA ARG A 903 37.18 12.63 16.44
C ARG A 903 35.92 11.82 16.14
N THR A 904 34.83 12.51 15.80
CA THR A 904 33.55 11.92 15.39
C THR A 904 33.69 11.09 14.12
N GLY A 905 34.48 11.57 13.15
CA GLY A 905 34.79 10.84 11.92
C GLY A 905 35.47 9.50 12.17
N LYS A 906 36.45 9.43 13.10
CA LYS A 906 37.08 8.17 13.51
C LYS A 906 36.06 7.20 14.12
N ILE A 907 35.33 7.64 15.17
CA ILE A 907 34.31 6.83 15.85
C ILE A 907 33.28 6.26 14.85
N MET A 908 32.82 7.09 13.91
CA MET A 908 31.81 6.67 12.94
C MET A 908 32.34 5.76 11.83
N ARG A 909 33.65 5.79 11.51
CA ARG A 909 34.25 4.76 10.62
C ARG A 909 34.16 3.38 11.27
N ASP A 910 34.50 3.28 12.55
CA ASP A 910 34.42 2.01 13.30
C ASP A 910 32.97 1.51 13.46
N ARG A 911 32.02 2.42 13.76
CA ARG A 911 30.59 2.07 13.88
C ARG A 911 29.96 1.63 12.55
N LEU A 912 30.41 2.15 11.41
CA LEU A 912 29.87 1.87 10.07
C LEU A 912 30.70 0.84 9.28
N LYS A 913 31.64 0.14 9.92
CA LYS A 913 32.65 -0.73 9.26
C LYS A 913 32.11 -1.77 8.26
N LEU A 914 30.87 -2.24 8.43
CA LEU A 914 30.23 -3.16 7.48
C LEU A 914 29.84 -2.46 6.17
N ASP A 915 29.29 -1.25 6.26
CA ASP A 915 28.96 -0.42 5.09
C ASP A 915 30.22 0.05 4.36
N TYR A 916 31.34 0.29 5.06
CA TYR A 916 32.63 0.54 4.41
C TYR A 916 33.09 -0.67 3.58
N GLN A 917 33.09 -1.88 4.14
CA GLN A 917 33.46 -3.09 3.37
C GLN A 917 32.60 -3.35 2.11
N VAL A 918 31.36 -2.84 2.09
CA VAL A 918 30.50 -2.90 0.90
C VAL A 918 30.78 -1.73 -0.05
N TYR A 919 30.95 -0.52 0.47
CA TYR A 919 31.30 0.69 -0.29
C TYR A 919 32.65 0.56 -1.01
N ASP A 920 33.69 0.10 -0.32
CA ASP A 920 35.05 -0.04 -0.86
C ASP A 920 35.09 -1.11 -1.97
N PHE A 921 34.38 -2.23 -1.78
CA PHE A 921 34.19 -3.25 -2.82
C PHE A 921 33.40 -2.72 -4.04
N ILE A 922 32.38 -1.88 -3.82
CA ILE A 922 31.65 -1.20 -4.89
C ILE A 922 32.59 -0.26 -5.65
N LYS A 923 33.39 0.54 -4.93
CA LYS A 923 34.32 1.52 -5.51
C LYS A 923 35.41 0.83 -6.33
N GLU A 924 36.04 -0.22 -5.80
CA GLU A 924 37.02 -1.05 -6.51
C GLU A 924 36.42 -1.62 -7.81
N ARG A 925 35.23 -2.22 -7.74
CA ARG A 925 34.53 -2.72 -8.93
C ARG A 925 34.21 -1.62 -9.94
N PHE A 926 33.76 -0.47 -9.46
CA PHE A 926 33.41 0.68 -10.30
C PHE A 926 34.65 1.25 -11.00
N HIS A 927 35.79 1.33 -10.30
CA HIS A 927 37.08 1.73 -10.87
C HIS A 927 37.60 0.72 -11.91
N MET A 928 37.42 -0.58 -11.67
CA MET A 928 37.70 -1.60 -12.70
C MET A 928 36.81 -1.41 -13.94
N GLN A 929 35.52 -1.11 -13.77
CA GLN A 929 34.61 -0.83 -14.90
C GLN A 929 35.03 0.44 -15.67
N LYS A 930 35.36 1.54 -14.99
CA LYS A 930 35.94 2.75 -15.60
C LYS A 930 37.19 2.44 -16.43
N LYS A 931 38.16 1.71 -15.86
CA LYS A 931 39.41 1.33 -16.54
C LYS A 931 39.20 0.43 -17.76
N GLN A 932 38.23 -0.49 -17.71
CA GLN A 932 37.83 -1.34 -18.86
C GLN A 932 37.13 -0.55 -19.97
N LEU A 933 36.51 0.59 -19.64
CA LEU A 933 35.84 1.48 -20.58
C LEU A 933 36.74 2.61 -21.13
N GLY A 934 37.98 2.74 -20.64
CA GLY A 934 38.82 3.89 -20.96
C GLY A 934 38.29 5.22 -20.40
N ILE A 935 37.49 5.17 -19.32
CA ILE A 935 36.95 6.36 -18.67
C ILE A 935 37.97 6.84 -17.63
N GLU A 936 38.69 7.88 -18.03
CA GLU A 936 39.46 8.74 -17.15
C GLU A 936 38.52 9.80 -16.53
N ASP A 937 38.91 10.35 -15.37
CA ASP A 937 38.06 11.23 -14.54
C ASP A 937 38.01 12.68 -15.02
#